data_AF-A0AAV2TPC9-F1
#
_entry.id   AF-A0AAV2TPC9-F1
#
_cell.length_a   1.000
_cell.length_b   1.000
_cell.length_c   1.000
_cell.angle_alpha   90.00
_cell.angle_beta   90.00
_cell.angle_gamma   90.00
#
_symmetry.space_group_name_H-M   'P 1'
#
loop_
_entity.id
_entity.type
_entity.pdbx_description
1 polymer ?
#
loop_
_entity_poly.entity_id
_entity_poly.type
_entity_poly.pdbx_seq_one_letter_code
_entity_poly.pdbx_strand_id
1 'polypeptide(L)'
;MLDQEKDGSNYNLNICDLPRSELEDQLNFYKNELDKKDELIRELTRLTAAGANNSANRTIRQSLNSANKLEEIRTKVEKLQDTVAQNKELIEQKNIVICELRAENESMRVENLSYIQRIEELESLLEEKADQVNNLGTAQEQNDIVVQSLQKDIKLKNSAIFDAKSQLRTLEERYKAKLAKEESTSKALKDAFMEIAKLLDCDPNSSTCVLKLTELLSMNSSYKTQLIQKNDVREAFEFEQRAARETISRLSGELNREKKEKESALAAQQATNQKLQETTALHEQSEARCHLMEDRIEQLTKALHSAHADAKEKDRRYAILGETKARIQSEQSTTEKNSQPSSECPMNCLGVWNDFLKQLSSWLKLPAGEQPPRIVSATWDRIHEIEENSAKYLETIRELENELMNGKDENIASELEQLQVRERIDELERRRAADGATIDNLRAERLQLHDQLCKIAQAAKFDEPIVEEDLRIIGETLQARVAQLQQGDSEKQTKQRLQISRQQRELREARERTESLELQVSILRRRLAEAQENRLHNATPASNTPTTLAASEKERLRLSKQLDQTREENEKLREEIVLLKSQLLGSSQAKLAHIGTSKALKSTEAKFDELSKSYEAQKQEARKLHIELEHCKKRFGTESKKMQEERDALERDLQMTREGLEASRHSEQQLLEFRALVARQLGLDNDSLSVPDYEILTHLNRLVDHSHAHMASVVAAERALNLIHGNVKNGDRQRRY
;
A
#
# COMPACT_ATOMS: atom_id res chain seq x y z
N MET A 1 29.61 39.76 -31.02
CA MET A 1 28.55 40.64 -31.56
C MET A 1 27.92 41.38 -30.39
N LEU A 2 28.24 42.63 -30.11
CA LEU A 2 29.24 43.49 -30.75
C LEU A 2 30.32 43.88 -29.72
N ASP A 3 31.57 43.94 -30.17
CA ASP A 3 32.60 44.75 -29.52
C ASP A 3 32.56 46.14 -30.17
N GLN A 4 32.36 47.21 -29.41
CA GLN A 4 32.82 48.57 -29.72
C GLN A 4 32.58 49.55 -28.56
N GLU A 5 33.27 50.68 -28.61
CA GLU A 5 33.13 51.86 -27.72
C GLU A 5 33.58 51.68 -26.26
N LYS A 6 34.89 51.41 -26.11
CA LYS A 6 35.68 51.97 -25.00
C LYS A 6 36.52 53.15 -25.51
N ASP A 7 35.93 54.34 -25.55
CA ASP A 7 36.65 55.61 -25.66
C ASP A 7 36.26 56.55 -24.51
N GLY A 8 36.63 56.14 -23.29
CA GLY A 8 36.59 56.99 -22.12
C GLY A 8 37.79 57.93 -22.12
N SER A 9 37.60 59.17 -22.59
CA SER A 9 38.66 60.19 -22.60
C SER A 9 39.14 60.51 -21.18
N ASN A 10 40.29 59.96 -20.81
CA ASN A 10 40.90 60.14 -19.50
C ASN A 10 41.60 61.51 -19.40
N TYR A 11 40.80 62.58 -19.34
CA TYR A 11 41.29 63.95 -19.11
C TYR A 11 41.67 64.15 -17.64
N ASN A 12 42.84 63.60 -17.26
CA ASN A 12 43.59 64.15 -16.15
C ASN A 12 43.95 65.60 -16.47
N LEU A 13 43.22 66.56 -15.88
CA LEU A 13 43.70 67.94 -15.81
C LEU A 13 44.88 67.98 -14.81
N ASN A 14 46.06 67.66 -15.31
CA ASN A 14 47.29 68.15 -14.70
C ASN A 14 47.25 69.68 -14.73
N ILE A 15 47.12 70.27 -13.54
CA ILE A 15 47.62 71.62 -13.31
C ILE A 15 49.15 71.57 -13.53
N CYS A 16 49.68 72.63 -14.16
CA CYS A 16 51.02 72.72 -14.78
C CYS A 16 51.12 72.07 -16.17
N ASP A 17 50.83 72.85 -17.21
CA ASP A 17 51.82 73.26 -18.22
C ASP A 17 51.21 74.31 -19.17
N LEU A 18 51.14 75.57 -18.71
CA LEU A 18 51.30 76.67 -19.68
C LEU A 18 52.68 76.49 -20.31
N PRO A 19 52.88 76.72 -21.62
CA PRO A 19 54.16 76.51 -22.26
C PRO A 19 55.23 77.28 -21.50
N ARG A 20 56.17 76.56 -20.87
CA ARG A 20 57.24 77.17 -20.08
C ARG A 20 58.03 78.16 -20.92
N SER A 21 58.11 77.92 -22.24
CA SER A 21 58.61 78.86 -23.24
C SER A 21 57.86 80.18 -23.31
N GLU A 22 56.52 80.23 -23.26
CA GLU A 22 55.78 81.50 -23.34
C GLU A 22 55.97 82.36 -22.07
N LEU A 23 56.07 81.71 -20.91
CA LEU A 23 56.38 82.38 -19.65
C LEU A 23 57.86 82.80 -19.57
N GLU A 24 58.79 81.98 -20.08
CA GLU A 24 60.21 82.33 -20.22
C GLU A 24 60.43 83.42 -21.29
N ASP A 25 59.67 83.44 -22.37
CA ASP A 25 59.71 84.47 -23.42
C ASP A 25 59.12 85.78 -22.93
N GLN A 26 58.01 85.76 -22.17
CA GLN A 26 57.51 86.96 -21.49
C GLN A 26 58.49 87.45 -20.41
N LEU A 27 59.12 86.56 -19.65
CA LEU A 27 60.10 86.94 -18.62
C LEU A 27 61.41 87.44 -19.23
N ASN A 28 61.84 86.90 -20.37
CA ASN A 28 62.95 87.40 -21.17
C ASN A 28 62.60 88.73 -21.86
N PHE A 29 61.36 88.90 -22.33
CA PHE A 29 60.86 90.18 -22.84
C PHE A 29 60.90 91.25 -21.75
N TYR A 30 60.32 91.00 -20.58
CA TYR A 30 60.34 91.94 -19.46
C TYR A 30 61.75 92.15 -18.88
N LYS A 31 62.65 91.14 -18.89
CA LYS A 31 64.07 91.33 -18.57
C LYS A 31 64.75 92.25 -19.59
N ASN A 32 64.63 91.98 -20.88
CA ASN A 32 65.18 92.83 -21.93
C ASN A 32 64.60 94.26 -21.87
N GLU A 33 63.33 94.41 -21.48
CA GLU A 33 62.69 95.73 -21.31
C GLU A 33 63.16 96.45 -20.04
N LEU A 34 63.51 95.70 -18.97
CA LEU A 34 64.20 96.20 -17.78
C LEU A 34 65.64 96.58 -18.08
N ASP A 35 66.41 95.73 -18.75
CA ASP A 35 67.80 95.99 -19.13
C ASP A 35 67.90 97.20 -20.09
N LYS A 36 66.96 97.36 -21.03
CA LYS A 36 66.82 98.59 -21.83
C LYS A 36 66.53 99.81 -20.97
N LYS A 37 65.65 99.71 -19.96
CA LYS A 37 65.31 100.83 -19.07
C LYS A 37 66.46 101.16 -18.13
N ASP A 38 67.19 100.18 -17.65
CA ASP A 38 68.40 100.36 -16.83
C ASP A 38 69.56 100.89 -17.66
N GLU A 39 69.70 100.51 -18.93
CA GLU A 39 70.66 101.13 -19.84
C GLU A 39 70.24 102.57 -20.19
N LEU A 40 68.94 102.85 -20.37
CA LEU A 40 68.42 104.21 -20.53
C LEU A 40 68.64 105.05 -19.26
N ILE A 41 68.53 104.45 -18.06
CA ILE A 41 68.85 105.10 -16.79
C ILE A 41 70.37 105.29 -16.65
N ARG A 42 71.22 104.38 -17.13
CA ARG A 42 72.68 104.56 -17.20
C ARG A 42 73.08 105.65 -18.20
N GLU A 43 72.41 105.74 -19.35
CA GLU A 43 72.60 106.83 -20.32
C GLU A 43 72.12 108.17 -19.75
N LEU A 44 70.94 108.24 -19.15
CA LEU A 44 70.43 109.44 -18.48
C LEU A 44 71.32 109.84 -17.29
N THR A 45 71.87 108.89 -16.54
CA THR A 45 72.82 109.17 -15.45
C THR A 45 74.18 109.59 -15.99
N ARG A 46 74.66 109.04 -17.12
CA ARG A 46 75.86 109.53 -17.83
C ARG A 46 75.66 110.95 -18.39
N LEU A 47 74.54 111.22 -19.03
CA LEU A 47 74.23 112.52 -19.64
C LEU A 47 73.97 113.61 -18.57
N THR A 48 73.39 113.24 -17.42
CA THR A 48 73.21 114.17 -16.28
C THR A 48 74.50 114.37 -15.49
N ALA A 49 75.44 113.42 -15.51
CA ALA A 49 76.77 113.56 -14.91
C ALA A 49 77.82 114.22 -15.84
N ALA A 50 77.54 114.38 -17.13
CA ALA A 50 78.46 114.93 -18.13
C ALA A 50 77.79 116.00 -19.01
N GLY A 51 77.16 117.02 -18.39
CA GLY A 51 76.24 117.89 -19.13
C GLY A 51 75.98 119.33 -18.64
N ALA A 52 76.81 119.96 -17.79
CA ALA A 52 76.73 121.43 -17.57
C ALA A 52 77.95 122.02 -16.82
N ASN A 53 79.08 122.20 -17.51
CA ASN A 53 80.17 123.06 -17.04
C ASN A 53 80.71 123.87 -18.24
N ASN A 54 80.25 125.12 -18.44
CA ASN A 54 80.99 126.16 -19.19
C ASN A 54 80.35 127.57 -19.15
N SER A 55 81.19 128.60 -19.20
CA SER A 55 80.91 130.05 -19.07
C SER A 55 80.32 130.46 -17.70
N ALA A 56 81.06 131.00 -16.72
CA ALA A 56 82.35 131.70 -16.64
C ALA A 56 82.37 133.18 -17.12
N ASN A 57 82.38 134.08 -16.12
CA ASN A 57 83.02 135.41 -16.05
C ASN A 57 82.69 136.50 -17.09
N ARG A 58 82.20 137.67 -16.61
CA ARG A 58 83.03 138.90 -16.45
C ARG A 58 82.30 140.14 -15.87
N THR A 59 83.05 140.88 -15.03
CA THR A 59 83.13 142.35 -14.93
C THR A 59 81.93 143.19 -14.44
N ILE A 60 81.97 143.54 -13.14
CA ILE A 60 82.12 144.92 -12.60
C ILE A 60 81.40 146.09 -13.31
N ARG A 61 80.53 146.78 -12.54
CA ARG A 61 80.03 148.17 -12.68
C ARG A 61 79.27 148.57 -13.96
N GLN A 62 77.94 148.59 -13.84
CA GLN A 62 77.09 149.81 -13.81
C GLN A 62 75.65 149.35 -13.47
N SER A 63 75.12 149.73 -12.31
CA SER A 63 74.19 150.86 -12.13
C SER A 63 72.82 150.61 -12.79
N LEU A 64 71.80 150.37 -11.93
CA LEU A 64 70.39 150.05 -12.23
C LEU A 64 70.13 148.67 -12.90
N ASN A 65 69.08 147.98 -12.43
CA ASN A 65 68.49 146.68 -12.87
C ASN A 65 68.70 145.43 -11.98
N SER A 66 68.91 145.59 -10.67
CA SER A 66 68.90 144.45 -9.71
C SER A 66 67.49 143.95 -9.35
N ALA A 67 66.47 144.81 -9.36
CA ALA A 67 65.09 144.43 -9.05
C ALA A 67 64.53 143.39 -10.04
N ASN A 68 64.70 143.63 -11.33
CA ASN A 68 64.11 142.79 -12.39
C ASN A 68 64.58 141.32 -12.32
N LYS A 69 65.83 141.05 -11.93
CA LYS A 69 66.32 139.67 -11.74
C LYS A 69 65.76 138.99 -10.49
N LEU A 70 65.49 139.76 -9.44
CA LEU A 70 64.85 139.26 -8.23
C LEU A 70 63.37 138.95 -8.49
N GLU A 71 62.71 139.78 -9.29
CA GLU A 71 61.35 139.54 -9.81
C GLU A 71 61.30 138.32 -10.75
N GLU A 72 62.30 138.14 -11.61
CA GLU A 72 62.44 136.97 -12.49
C GLU A 72 62.66 135.67 -11.69
N ILE A 73 63.42 135.73 -10.58
CA ILE A 73 63.58 134.59 -9.67
C ILE A 73 62.28 134.33 -8.91
N ARG A 74 61.59 135.36 -8.41
CA ARG A 74 60.29 135.23 -7.72
C ARG A 74 59.24 134.58 -8.62
N THR A 75 59.06 135.09 -9.83
CA THR A 75 58.11 134.52 -10.81
C THR A 75 58.51 133.11 -11.26
N LYS A 76 59.79 132.73 -11.24
CA LYS A 76 60.22 131.33 -11.43
C LYS A 76 59.92 130.46 -10.22
N VAL A 77 60.10 130.96 -8.99
CA VAL A 77 59.76 130.24 -7.75
C VAL A 77 58.26 130.06 -7.64
N GLU A 78 57.46 131.06 -7.97
CA GLU A 78 55.99 131.02 -8.01
C GLU A 78 55.51 130.00 -9.03
N LYS A 79 56.01 130.03 -10.28
CA LYS A 79 55.74 128.99 -11.29
C LYS A 79 56.16 127.59 -10.82
N LEU A 80 57.28 127.45 -10.11
CA LEU A 80 57.69 126.17 -9.55
C LEU A 80 56.75 125.73 -8.42
N GLN A 81 56.30 126.65 -7.55
CA GLN A 81 55.30 126.38 -6.52
C GLN A 81 53.95 125.95 -7.13
N ASP A 82 53.50 126.61 -8.20
CA ASP A 82 52.32 126.24 -8.98
C ASP A 82 52.48 124.83 -9.56
N THR A 83 53.61 124.51 -10.22
CA THR A 83 53.84 123.15 -10.73
C THR A 83 53.94 122.11 -9.61
N VAL A 84 54.45 122.47 -8.42
CA VAL A 84 54.45 121.57 -7.25
C VAL A 84 53.05 121.38 -6.69
N ALA A 85 52.19 122.41 -6.68
CA ALA A 85 50.80 122.30 -6.30
C ALA A 85 50.01 121.42 -7.30
N GLN A 86 50.15 121.67 -8.59
CA GLN A 86 49.57 120.86 -9.68
C GLN A 86 50.06 119.40 -9.62
N ASN A 87 51.35 119.16 -9.36
CA ASN A 87 51.88 117.81 -9.20
C ASN A 87 51.32 117.12 -7.94
N LYS A 88 51.11 117.83 -6.83
CA LYS A 88 50.45 117.29 -5.64
C LYS A 88 48.99 116.93 -5.90
N GLU A 89 48.26 117.82 -6.59
CA GLU A 89 46.87 117.56 -6.99
C GLU A 89 46.77 116.35 -7.93
N LEU A 90 47.67 116.25 -8.92
CA LEU A 90 47.75 115.10 -9.83
C LEU A 90 48.14 113.80 -9.11
N ILE A 91 49.02 113.86 -8.09
CA ILE A 91 49.34 112.72 -7.23
C ILE A 91 48.10 112.29 -6.45
N GLU A 92 47.34 113.23 -5.88
CA GLU A 92 46.14 112.92 -5.12
C GLU A 92 45.02 112.34 -5.99
N GLN A 93 44.79 112.90 -7.18
CA GLN A 93 43.88 112.32 -8.18
C GLN A 93 44.30 110.90 -8.56
N LYS A 94 45.59 110.63 -8.74
CA LYS A 94 46.10 109.27 -9.01
C LYS A 94 45.97 108.34 -7.80
N ASN A 95 46.14 108.84 -6.58
CA ASN A 95 45.93 108.05 -5.35
C ASN A 95 44.46 107.63 -5.22
N ILE A 96 43.52 108.52 -5.52
CA ILE A 96 42.07 108.21 -5.55
C ILE A 96 41.80 107.08 -6.55
N VAL A 97 42.27 107.21 -7.80
CA VAL A 97 42.09 106.16 -8.83
C VAL A 97 42.76 104.84 -8.42
N ILE A 98 43.92 104.87 -7.76
CA ILE A 98 44.56 103.66 -7.22
C ILE A 98 43.72 103.01 -6.10
N CYS A 99 43.07 103.81 -5.24
CA CYS A 99 42.16 103.31 -4.21
C CYS A 99 40.89 102.71 -4.82
N GLU A 100 40.31 103.34 -5.85
CA GLU A 100 39.16 102.82 -6.60
C GLU A 100 39.49 101.48 -7.27
N LEU A 101 40.59 101.41 -8.02
CA LEU A 101 41.05 100.17 -8.66
C LEU A 101 41.37 99.07 -7.64
N ARG A 102 41.85 99.39 -6.43
CA ARG A 102 42.04 98.41 -5.35
C ARG A 102 40.72 97.88 -4.81
N ALA A 103 39.72 98.75 -4.63
CA ALA A 103 38.38 98.35 -4.20
C ALA A 103 37.68 97.47 -5.26
N GLU A 104 37.83 97.80 -6.54
CA GLU A 104 37.32 97.01 -7.66
C GLU A 104 37.99 95.63 -7.74
N ASN A 105 39.33 95.56 -7.62
CA ASN A 105 40.06 94.28 -7.55
C ASN A 105 39.62 93.42 -6.36
N GLU A 106 39.36 94.02 -5.19
CA GLU A 106 38.87 93.28 -4.03
C GLU A 106 37.42 92.79 -4.21
N SER A 107 36.56 93.58 -4.88
CA SER A 107 35.21 93.13 -5.28
C SER A 107 35.28 91.91 -6.21
N MET A 108 36.08 92.00 -7.28
CA MET A 108 36.29 90.88 -8.21
C MET A 108 36.90 89.66 -7.50
N ARG A 109 37.76 89.84 -6.50
CA ARG A 109 38.33 88.75 -5.70
C ARG A 109 37.25 88.03 -4.89
N VAL A 110 36.31 88.77 -4.28
CA VAL A 110 35.18 88.19 -3.54
C VAL A 110 34.19 87.49 -4.47
N GLU A 111 33.88 88.09 -5.63
CA GLU A 111 33.04 87.47 -6.66
C GLU A 111 33.65 86.15 -7.16
N ASN A 112 34.94 86.13 -7.48
CA ASN A 112 35.67 84.91 -7.87
C ASN A 112 35.64 83.82 -6.79
N LEU A 113 35.76 84.18 -5.51
CA LEU A 113 35.59 83.21 -4.42
C LEU A 113 34.16 82.64 -4.36
N SER A 114 33.14 83.45 -4.62
CA SER A 114 31.75 82.98 -4.69
C SER A 114 31.51 82.05 -5.90
N TYR A 115 32.17 82.32 -7.03
CA TYR A 115 32.13 81.43 -8.20
C TYR A 115 32.84 80.09 -7.93
N ILE A 116 33.99 80.10 -7.25
CA ILE A 116 34.71 78.87 -6.86
C ILE A 116 33.85 78.03 -5.91
N GLN A 117 33.28 78.62 -4.85
CA GLN A 117 32.36 77.92 -3.94
C GLN A 117 31.17 77.32 -4.69
N ARG A 118 30.63 78.05 -5.68
CA ARG A 118 29.53 77.54 -6.49
C ARG A 118 29.93 76.40 -7.43
N ILE A 119 31.17 76.36 -7.89
CA ILE A 119 31.72 75.23 -8.66
C ILE A 119 31.87 74.01 -7.75
N GLU A 120 32.46 74.16 -6.57
CA GLU A 120 32.62 73.08 -5.57
C GLU A 120 31.26 72.46 -5.18
N GLU A 121 30.22 73.29 -4.97
CA GLU A 121 28.84 72.82 -4.74
C GLU A 121 28.27 72.00 -5.90
N LEU A 122 28.56 72.40 -7.16
CA LEU A 122 28.07 71.72 -8.35
C LEU A 122 28.83 70.42 -8.63
N GLU A 123 30.13 70.39 -8.35
CA GLU A 123 30.98 69.18 -8.44
C GLU A 123 30.53 68.15 -7.41
N SER A 124 30.31 68.55 -6.15
CA SER A 124 29.79 67.65 -5.11
C SER A 124 28.40 67.10 -5.45
N LEU A 125 27.51 67.93 -6.02
CA LEU A 125 26.21 67.48 -6.49
C LEU A 125 26.32 66.52 -7.70
N LEU A 126 27.28 66.73 -8.59
CA LEU A 126 27.54 65.84 -9.73
C LEU A 126 28.08 64.48 -9.26
N GLU A 127 28.98 64.46 -8.28
CA GLU A 127 29.46 63.24 -7.62
C GLU A 127 28.31 62.48 -6.94
N GLU A 128 27.45 63.16 -6.18
CA GLU A 128 26.24 62.56 -5.58
C GLU A 128 25.32 61.93 -6.65
N LYS A 129 25.19 62.55 -7.83
CA LYS A 129 24.41 62.01 -8.94
C LYS A 129 25.11 60.85 -9.65
N ALA A 130 26.43 60.87 -9.79
CA ALA A 130 27.20 59.74 -10.31
C ALA A 130 27.04 58.51 -9.41
N ASP A 131 27.15 58.68 -8.09
CA ASP A 131 26.92 57.61 -7.11
C ASP A 131 25.48 57.09 -7.13
N GLN A 132 24.48 57.96 -7.30
CA GLN A 132 23.09 57.53 -7.46
C GLN A 132 22.91 56.68 -8.73
N VAL A 133 23.55 57.04 -9.85
CA VAL A 133 23.52 56.24 -11.09
C VAL A 133 24.24 54.91 -10.91
N ASN A 134 25.41 54.87 -10.27
CA ASN A 134 26.15 53.63 -9.99
C ASN A 134 25.36 52.67 -9.10
N ASN A 135 24.70 53.19 -8.05
CA ASN A 135 23.84 52.41 -7.17
C ASN A 135 22.60 51.86 -7.92
N LEU A 136 22.00 52.63 -8.83
CA LEU A 136 20.93 52.14 -9.70
C LEU A 136 21.41 51.07 -10.69
N GLY A 137 22.62 51.21 -11.24
CA GLY A 137 23.25 50.20 -12.11
C GLY A 137 23.45 48.86 -11.40
N THR A 138 24.05 48.87 -10.20
CA THR A 138 24.23 47.63 -9.41
C THR A 138 22.89 47.01 -8.98
N ALA A 139 21.87 47.81 -8.67
CA ALA A 139 20.51 47.32 -8.41
C ALA A 139 19.86 46.70 -9.66
N GLN A 140 20.12 47.26 -10.85
CA GLN A 140 19.68 46.69 -12.12
C GLN A 140 20.34 45.34 -12.41
N GLU A 141 21.67 45.22 -12.22
CA GLU A 141 22.39 43.94 -12.36
C GLU A 141 21.84 42.86 -11.42
N GLN A 142 21.54 43.22 -10.16
CA GLN A 142 20.91 42.29 -9.21
C GLN A 142 19.51 41.87 -9.66
N ASN A 143 18.70 42.79 -10.19
CA ASN A 143 17.39 42.47 -10.75
C ASN A 143 17.51 41.54 -11.97
N ASP A 144 18.48 41.76 -12.86
CA ASP A 144 18.71 40.90 -14.03
C ASP A 144 19.11 39.47 -13.63
N ILE A 145 19.91 39.29 -12.57
CA ILE A 145 20.22 37.97 -11.99
C ILE A 145 18.94 37.29 -11.47
N VAL A 146 18.08 38.02 -10.76
CA VAL A 146 16.80 37.49 -10.27
C VAL A 146 15.87 37.11 -11.43
N VAL A 147 15.77 37.95 -12.46
CA VAL A 147 14.97 37.68 -13.67
C VAL A 147 15.49 36.44 -14.40
N GLN A 148 16.81 36.28 -14.59
CA GLN A 148 17.39 35.07 -15.19
C GLN A 148 17.12 33.81 -14.36
N SER A 149 17.19 33.91 -13.03
CA SER A 149 16.83 32.82 -12.10
C SER A 149 15.36 32.40 -12.26
N LEU A 150 14.44 33.37 -12.25
CA LEU A 150 13.00 33.12 -12.45
C LEU A 150 12.71 32.54 -13.84
N GLN A 151 13.37 33.03 -14.90
CA GLN A 151 13.24 32.46 -16.25
C GLN A 151 13.72 31.00 -16.31
N LYS A 152 14.77 30.64 -15.55
CA LYS A 152 15.26 29.25 -15.46
C LYS A 152 14.26 28.36 -14.71
N ASP A 153 13.71 28.83 -13.59
CA ASP A 153 12.69 28.10 -12.83
C ASP A 153 11.38 27.91 -13.63
N ILE A 154 10.94 28.94 -14.37
CA ILE A 154 9.80 28.84 -15.30
C ILE A 154 10.05 27.79 -16.38
N LYS A 155 11.26 27.72 -16.96
CA LYS A 155 11.62 26.68 -17.94
C LYS A 155 11.56 25.27 -17.34
N LEU A 156 12.09 25.07 -16.13
CA LEU A 156 12.05 23.78 -15.42
C LEU A 156 10.63 23.35 -15.04
N LYS A 157 9.79 24.29 -14.59
CA LYS A 157 8.37 24.03 -14.30
C LYS A 157 7.59 23.71 -15.57
N ASN A 158 7.87 24.38 -16.69
CA ASN A 158 7.25 24.07 -17.97
C ASN A 158 7.64 22.68 -18.52
N SER A 159 8.89 22.24 -18.37
CA SER A 159 9.26 20.86 -18.71
C SER A 159 8.56 19.84 -17.81
N ALA A 160 8.53 20.07 -16.49
CA ALA A 160 7.81 19.18 -15.56
C ALA A 160 6.30 19.09 -15.86
N ILE A 161 5.67 20.20 -16.27
CA ILE A 161 4.26 20.22 -16.71
C ILE A 161 4.08 19.44 -18.02
N PHE A 162 5.04 19.53 -18.96
CA PHE A 162 5.01 18.75 -20.19
C PHE A 162 5.12 17.24 -19.91
N ASP A 163 6.05 16.84 -19.05
CA ASP A 163 6.25 15.45 -18.63
C ASP A 163 5.00 14.90 -17.93
N ALA A 164 4.43 15.65 -16.97
CA ALA A 164 3.19 15.28 -16.29
C ALA A 164 2.00 15.14 -17.28
N LYS A 165 1.88 16.03 -18.27
CA LYS A 165 0.87 15.92 -19.34
C LYS A 165 1.09 14.70 -20.22
N SER A 166 2.34 14.32 -20.50
CA SER A 166 2.64 13.08 -21.24
C SER A 166 2.25 11.83 -20.43
N GLN A 167 2.56 11.80 -19.13
CA GLN A 167 2.19 10.71 -18.23
C GLN A 167 0.67 10.54 -18.15
N LEU A 168 -0.07 11.64 -17.98
CA LEU A 168 -1.54 11.63 -17.99
C LEU A 168 -2.10 11.02 -19.27
N ARG A 169 -1.61 11.41 -20.46
CA ARG A 169 -2.04 10.79 -21.73
C ARG A 169 -1.78 9.28 -21.76
N THR A 170 -0.61 8.82 -21.33
CA THR A 170 -0.32 7.37 -21.30
C THR A 170 -1.22 6.61 -20.31
N LEU A 171 -1.65 7.26 -19.22
CA LEU A 171 -2.61 6.67 -18.26
C LEU A 171 -4.03 6.64 -18.85
N GLU A 172 -4.46 7.69 -19.55
CA GLU A 172 -5.74 7.73 -20.28
C GLU A 172 -5.82 6.65 -21.38
N GLU A 173 -4.74 6.48 -22.15
CA GLU A 173 -4.63 5.43 -23.17
C GLU A 173 -4.71 4.03 -22.56
N ARG A 174 -3.97 3.79 -21.47
CA ARG A 174 -4.05 2.53 -20.70
C ARG A 174 -5.45 2.29 -20.13
N TYR A 175 -6.13 3.33 -19.67
CA TYR A 175 -7.50 3.23 -19.15
C TYR A 175 -8.50 2.88 -20.26
N LYS A 176 -8.43 3.56 -21.41
CA LYS A 176 -9.24 3.24 -22.60
C LYS A 176 -9.00 1.80 -23.09
N ALA A 177 -7.74 1.34 -23.11
CA ALA A 177 -7.40 -0.03 -23.48
C ALA A 177 -7.95 -1.08 -22.49
N LYS A 178 -7.94 -0.78 -21.18
CA LYS A 178 -8.57 -1.63 -20.16
C LYS A 178 -10.09 -1.69 -20.33
N LEU A 179 -10.74 -0.54 -20.51
CA LEU A 179 -12.19 -0.46 -20.71
C LEU A 179 -12.63 -1.26 -21.96
N ALA A 180 -11.94 -1.11 -23.09
CA ALA A 180 -12.21 -1.90 -24.29
C ALA A 180 -12.00 -3.42 -24.10
N LYS A 181 -11.06 -3.82 -23.21
CA LYS A 181 -10.87 -5.22 -22.84
C LYS A 181 -12.01 -5.73 -21.94
N GLU A 182 -12.48 -4.94 -20.99
CA GLU A 182 -13.63 -5.28 -20.13
C GLU A 182 -14.95 -5.33 -20.91
N GLU A 183 -15.14 -4.45 -21.90
CA GLU A 183 -16.27 -4.51 -22.83
C GLU A 183 -16.24 -5.79 -23.69
N SER A 184 -15.05 -6.21 -24.17
CA SER A 184 -14.92 -7.42 -24.97
C SER A 184 -15.12 -8.70 -24.14
N THR A 185 -14.65 -8.76 -22.89
CA THR A 185 -14.94 -9.90 -21.99
C THR A 185 -16.39 -9.91 -21.52
N SER A 186 -16.99 -8.75 -21.24
CA SER A 186 -18.43 -8.65 -20.94
C SER A 186 -19.29 -9.14 -22.10
N LYS A 187 -18.90 -8.82 -23.34
CA LYS A 187 -19.58 -9.32 -24.54
C LYS A 187 -19.41 -10.84 -24.70
N ALA A 188 -18.20 -11.37 -24.58
CA ALA A 188 -17.94 -12.80 -24.64
C ALA A 188 -18.72 -13.59 -23.56
N LEU A 189 -18.83 -13.05 -22.34
CA LEU A 189 -19.65 -13.64 -21.28
C LEU A 189 -21.15 -13.62 -21.62
N LYS A 190 -21.66 -12.53 -22.20
CA LYS A 190 -23.06 -12.47 -22.67
C LYS A 190 -23.33 -13.47 -23.79
N ASP A 191 -22.40 -13.62 -24.73
CA ASP A 191 -22.50 -14.57 -25.83
C ASP A 191 -22.50 -16.03 -25.28
N ALA A 192 -21.61 -16.35 -24.33
CA ALA A 192 -21.62 -17.64 -23.63
C ALA A 192 -22.92 -17.88 -22.82
N PHE A 193 -23.46 -16.86 -22.16
CA PHE A 193 -24.77 -16.98 -21.49
C PHE A 193 -25.92 -17.21 -22.48
N MET A 194 -25.88 -16.64 -23.68
CA MET A 194 -26.85 -16.95 -24.74
C MET A 194 -26.71 -18.38 -25.25
N GLU A 195 -25.50 -18.94 -25.35
CA GLU A 195 -25.31 -20.35 -25.71
C GLU A 195 -25.83 -21.29 -24.62
N ILE A 196 -25.53 -21.02 -23.35
CA ILE A 196 -26.07 -21.77 -22.21
C ILE A 196 -27.61 -21.69 -22.18
N ALA A 197 -28.19 -20.52 -22.42
CA ALA A 197 -29.64 -20.33 -22.44
C ALA A 197 -30.32 -21.12 -23.57
N LYS A 198 -29.71 -21.17 -24.77
CA LYS A 198 -30.16 -22.03 -25.89
C LYS A 198 -30.05 -23.52 -25.55
N LEU A 199 -28.98 -23.94 -24.88
CA LEU A 199 -28.81 -25.35 -24.46
C LEU A 199 -29.82 -25.78 -23.38
N LEU A 200 -30.30 -24.83 -22.57
CA LEU A 200 -31.28 -25.05 -21.50
C LEU A 200 -32.73 -24.77 -21.91
N ASP A 201 -32.97 -24.34 -23.15
CA ASP A 201 -34.27 -23.84 -23.66
C ASP A 201 -34.94 -22.84 -22.70
N CYS A 202 -34.17 -21.83 -22.27
CA CYS A 202 -34.65 -20.79 -21.34
C CYS A 202 -34.20 -19.38 -21.75
N ASP A 203 -34.75 -18.36 -21.08
CA ASP A 203 -34.37 -16.96 -21.33
C ASP A 203 -32.87 -16.72 -21.06
N PRO A 204 -32.20 -15.84 -21.84
CA PRO A 204 -30.78 -15.49 -21.69
C PRO A 204 -30.53 -14.56 -20.49
N ASN A 205 -30.86 -15.06 -19.31
CA ASN A 205 -30.65 -14.42 -18.02
C ASN A 205 -29.97 -15.42 -17.08
N SER A 206 -28.85 -15.02 -16.47
CA SER A 206 -28.04 -15.87 -15.59
C SER A 206 -28.87 -16.55 -14.49
N SER A 207 -29.82 -15.83 -13.88
CA SER A 207 -30.71 -16.39 -12.87
C SER A 207 -31.62 -17.50 -13.42
N THR A 208 -32.20 -17.31 -14.61
CA THR A 208 -33.07 -18.31 -15.26
C THR A 208 -32.27 -19.55 -15.67
N CYS A 209 -31.09 -19.37 -16.26
CA CYS A 209 -30.19 -20.48 -16.62
C CYS A 209 -29.79 -21.30 -15.39
N VAL A 210 -29.39 -20.65 -14.29
CA VAL A 210 -29.01 -21.35 -13.05
C VAL A 210 -30.19 -22.11 -12.45
N LEU A 211 -31.38 -21.51 -12.39
CA LEU A 211 -32.59 -22.19 -11.91
C LEU A 211 -32.93 -23.42 -12.76
N LYS A 212 -32.87 -23.31 -14.10
CA LYS A 212 -33.15 -24.42 -15.00
C LYS A 212 -32.10 -25.53 -14.89
N LEU A 213 -30.82 -25.18 -14.75
CA LEU A 213 -29.75 -26.13 -14.50
C LEU A 213 -29.94 -26.87 -13.17
N THR A 214 -30.32 -26.18 -12.10
CA THR A 214 -30.61 -26.77 -10.79
C THR A 214 -31.83 -27.71 -10.84
N GLU A 215 -32.88 -27.34 -11.59
CA GLU A 215 -34.03 -28.22 -11.85
C GLU A 215 -33.61 -29.49 -12.61
N LEU A 216 -32.81 -29.37 -13.68
CA LEU A 216 -32.31 -30.54 -14.42
C LEU A 216 -31.41 -31.44 -13.58
N LEU A 217 -30.58 -30.86 -12.70
CA LEU A 217 -29.74 -31.61 -11.76
C LEU A 217 -30.57 -32.35 -10.70
N SER A 218 -31.65 -31.75 -10.18
CA SER A 218 -32.55 -32.42 -9.23
C SER A 218 -33.41 -33.50 -9.89
N MET A 219 -33.82 -33.29 -11.15
CA MET A 219 -34.47 -34.34 -11.95
C MET A 219 -33.51 -35.50 -12.21
N ASN A 220 -32.26 -35.24 -12.58
CA ASN A 220 -31.22 -36.27 -12.80
C ASN A 220 -30.92 -37.07 -11.52
N SER A 221 -30.78 -36.42 -10.36
CA SER A 221 -30.62 -37.14 -9.09
C SER A 221 -31.84 -38.00 -8.76
N SER A 222 -33.07 -37.49 -8.99
CA SER A 222 -34.29 -38.29 -8.81
C SER A 222 -34.35 -39.51 -9.74
N TYR A 223 -33.94 -39.38 -11.00
CA TYR A 223 -33.88 -40.50 -11.94
C TYR A 223 -32.81 -41.52 -11.56
N LYS A 224 -31.65 -41.09 -11.06
CA LYS A 224 -30.63 -42.00 -10.51
C LYS A 224 -31.16 -42.78 -9.31
N THR A 225 -31.88 -42.13 -8.39
CA THR A 225 -32.52 -42.82 -7.26
C THR A 225 -33.59 -43.81 -7.73
N GLN A 226 -34.42 -43.45 -8.71
CA GLN A 226 -35.40 -44.37 -9.30
C GLN A 226 -34.72 -45.56 -10.00
N LEU A 227 -33.60 -45.34 -10.70
CA LEU A 227 -32.82 -46.40 -11.35
C LEU A 227 -32.29 -47.41 -10.32
N ILE A 228 -31.74 -46.93 -9.21
CA ILE A 228 -31.27 -47.77 -8.09
C ILE A 228 -32.45 -48.59 -7.54
N GLN A 229 -33.56 -47.95 -7.18
CA GLN A 229 -34.75 -48.65 -6.67
C GLN A 229 -35.28 -49.72 -7.65
N LYS A 230 -35.25 -49.45 -8.95
CA LYS A 230 -35.64 -50.44 -9.98
C LYS A 230 -34.64 -51.57 -10.13
N ASN A 231 -33.35 -51.29 -9.91
CA ASN A 231 -32.31 -52.32 -9.86
C ASN A 231 -32.47 -53.22 -8.62
N ASP A 232 -32.71 -52.64 -7.43
CA ASP A 232 -32.92 -53.38 -6.19
C ASP A 232 -34.14 -54.32 -6.31
N VAL A 233 -35.23 -53.84 -6.90
CA VAL A 233 -36.43 -54.65 -7.19
C VAL A 233 -36.14 -55.77 -8.19
N ARG A 234 -35.29 -55.52 -9.21
CA ARG A 234 -34.84 -56.56 -10.15
C ARG A 234 -34.01 -57.63 -9.44
N GLU A 235 -33.05 -57.23 -8.61
CA GLU A 235 -32.19 -58.15 -7.87
C GLU A 235 -32.98 -58.99 -6.85
N ALA A 236 -33.95 -58.37 -6.16
CA ALA A 236 -34.88 -59.08 -5.29
C ALA A 236 -35.74 -60.10 -6.06
N PHE A 237 -36.27 -59.74 -7.24
CA PHE A 237 -37.02 -60.65 -8.09
C PHE A 237 -36.14 -61.80 -8.63
N GLU A 238 -34.90 -61.52 -9.03
CA GLU A 238 -33.96 -62.58 -9.43
C GLU A 238 -33.61 -63.51 -8.26
N PHE A 239 -33.43 -62.97 -7.05
CA PHE A 239 -33.20 -63.76 -5.84
C PHE A 239 -34.40 -64.65 -5.52
N GLU A 240 -35.63 -64.12 -5.57
CA GLU A 240 -36.86 -64.89 -5.41
C GLU A 240 -36.99 -65.97 -6.49
N GLN A 241 -36.65 -65.67 -7.74
CA GLN A 241 -36.66 -66.66 -8.82
C GLN A 241 -35.59 -67.75 -8.61
N ARG A 242 -34.39 -67.43 -8.08
CA ARG A 242 -33.37 -68.41 -7.71
C ARG A 242 -33.86 -69.32 -6.58
N ALA A 243 -34.42 -68.74 -5.51
CA ALA A 243 -34.99 -69.48 -4.38
C ALA A 243 -36.18 -70.38 -4.80
N ALA A 244 -37.01 -69.91 -5.73
CA ALA A 244 -38.10 -70.71 -6.31
C ALA A 244 -37.55 -71.89 -7.15
N ARG A 245 -36.53 -71.66 -8.00
CA ARG A 245 -35.87 -72.74 -8.76
C ARG A 245 -35.22 -73.77 -7.84
N GLU A 246 -34.55 -73.34 -6.77
CA GLU A 246 -33.98 -74.23 -5.76
C GLU A 246 -35.06 -75.05 -5.04
N THR A 247 -36.16 -74.40 -4.65
CA THR A 247 -37.31 -75.07 -4.00
C THR A 247 -37.93 -76.11 -4.92
N ILE A 248 -38.14 -75.80 -6.20
CA ILE A 248 -38.61 -76.75 -7.22
C ILE A 248 -37.62 -77.90 -7.39
N SER A 249 -36.32 -77.61 -7.44
CA SER A 249 -35.26 -78.64 -7.52
C SER A 249 -35.32 -79.59 -6.32
N ARG A 250 -35.38 -79.06 -5.08
CA ARG A 250 -35.52 -79.84 -3.85
C ARG A 250 -36.77 -80.70 -3.85
N LEU A 251 -37.94 -80.12 -4.13
CA LEU A 251 -39.21 -80.85 -4.20
C LEU A 251 -39.20 -81.93 -5.29
N SER A 252 -38.54 -81.69 -6.43
CA SER A 252 -38.37 -82.71 -7.47
C SER A 252 -37.44 -83.85 -7.03
N GLY A 253 -36.42 -83.55 -6.21
CA GLY A 253 -35.54 -84.56 -5.60
C GLY A 253 -36.24 -85.38 -4.52
N GLU A 254 -37.10 -84.75 -3.72
CA GLU A 254 -37.96 -85.40 -2.73
C GLU A 254 -39.00 -86.30 -3.40
N LEU A 255 -39.72 -85.79 -4.41
CA LEU A 255 -40.67 -86.58 -5.21
C LEU A 255 -40.01 -87.79 -5.91
N ASN A 256 -38.79 -87.62 -6.40
CA ASN A 256 -38.02 -88.73 -7.00
C ASN A 256 -37.55 -89.76 -5.96
N ARG A 257 -37.27 -89.36 -4.71
CA ARG A 257 -37.04 -90.32 -3.60
C ARG A 257 -38.32 -91.07 -3.26
N GLU A 258 -39.40 -90.35 -3.00
CA GLU A 258 -40.70 -90.93 -2.62
C GLU A 258 -41.22 -91.89 -3.70
N LYS A 259 -41.04 -91.55 -4.99
CA LYS A 259 -41.36 -92.44 -6.11
C LYS A 259 -40.52 -93.73 -6.07
N LYS A 260 -39.20 -93.65 -5.84
CA LYS A 260 -38.32 -94.82 -5.71
C LYS A 260 -38.64 -95.67 -4.49
N GLU A 261 -38.99 -95.04 -3.37
CA GLU A 261 -39.42 -95.71 -2.13
C GLU A 261 -40.76 -96.42 -2.34
N LYS A 262 -41.70 -95.81 -3.08
CA LYS A 262 -42.95 -96.45 -3.48
C LYS A 262 -42.74 -97.61 -4.46
N GLU A 263 -41.84 -97.45 -5.44
CA GLU A 263 -41.48 -98.52 -6.39
C GLU A 263 -40.80 -99.70 -5.67
N SER A 264 -39.89 -99.45 -4.72
CA SER A 264 -39.23 -100.50 -3.94
C SER A 264 -40.18 -101.17 -2.94
N ALA A 265 -41.09 -100.41 -2.31
CA ALA A 265 -42.15 -100.97 -1.46
C ALA A 265 -43.13 -101.84 -2.26
N LEU A 266 -43.51 -101.43 -3.48
CA LEU A 266 -44.34 -102.24 -4.38
C LEU A 266 -43.63 -103.52 -4.84
N ALA A 267 -42.34 -103.44 -5.19
CA ALA A 267 -41.53 -104.60 -5.54
C ALA A 267 -41.39 -105.58 -4.35
N ALA A 268 -41.18 -105.05 -3.14
CA ALA A 268 -41.17 -105.85 -1.91
C ALA A 268 -42.52 -106.52 -1.66
N GLN A 269 -43.63 -105.80 -1.85
CA GLN A 269 -45.00 -106.34 -1.72
C GLN A 269 -45.28 -107.45 -2.75
N GLN A 270 -44.84 -107.28 -3.99
CA GLN A 270 -44.94 -108.30 -5.03
C GLN A 270 -44.13 -109.55 -4.67
N ALA A 271 -42.89 -109.38 -4.19
CA ALA A 271 -42.05 -110.50 -3.74
C ALA A 271 -42.64 -111.23 -2.51
N THR A 272 -43.28 -110.51 -1.57
CA THR A 272 -44.00 -111.17 -0.46
C THR A 272 -45.26 -111.89 -0.93
N ASN A 273 -45.99 -111.36 -1.93
CA ASN A 273 -47.15 -112.04 -2.49
C ASN A 273 -46.76 -113.31 -3.27
N GLN A 274 -45.64 -113.29 -4.02
CA GLN A 274 -45.11 -114.48 -4.68
C GLN A 274 -44.74 -115.56 -3.65
N LYS A 275 -44.00 -115.19 -2.59
CA LYS A 275 -43.69 -116.13 -1.49
C LYS A 275 -44.95 -116.65 -0.79
N LEU A 276 -46.00 -115.84 -0.63
CA LEU A 276 -47.27 -116.29 -0.08
C LEU A 276 -47.98 -117.28 -1.02
N GLN A 277 -47.92 -117.06 -2.34
CA GLN A 277 -48.44 -118.01 -3.33
C GLN A 277 -47.65 -119.34 -3.34
N GLU A 278 -46.33 -119.29 -3.20
CA GLU A 278 -45.48 -120.48 -3.04
C GLU A 278 -45.81 -121.24 -1.74
N THR A 279 -45.96 -120.54 -0.61
CA THR A 279 -46.28 -121.20 0.67
C THR A 279 -47.71 -121.73 0.71
N THR A 280 -48.68 -121.08 0.07
CA THR A 280 -50.05 -121.62 -0.06
C THR A 280 -50.07 -122.85 -0.95
N ALA A 281 -49.40 -122.85 -2.11
CA ALA A 281 -49.28 -124.05 -2.96
C ALA A 281 -48.57 -125.23 -2.25
N LEU A 282 -47.52 -124.95 -1.47
CA LEU A 282 -46.87 -125.97 -0.63
C LEU A 282 -47.77 -126.45 0.52
N HIS A 283 -48.60 -125.57 1.09
CA HIS A 283 -49.57 -125.93 2.12
C HIS A 283 -50.67 -126.80 1.55
N GLU A 284 -51.29 -126.43 0.42
CA GLU A 284 -52.29 -127.22 -0.31
C GLU A 284 -51.72 -128.60 -0.71
N GLN A 285 -50.46 -128.66 -1.19
CA GLN A 285 -49.80 -129.94 -1.47
C GLN A 285 -49.58 -130.78 -0.20
N SER A 286 -49.24 -130.14 0.93
CA SER A 286 -49.10 -130.81 2.22
C SER A 286 -50.45 -131.27 2.77
N GLU A 287 -51.51 -130.50 2.59
CA GLU A 287 -52.88 -130.80 3.02
C GLU A 287 -53.46 -131.94 2.18
N ALA A 288 -53.27 -131.93 0.86
CA ALA A 288 -53.59 -133.07 -0.02
C ALA A 288 -52.81 -134.34 0.37
N ARG A 289 -51.55 -134.21 0.82
CA ARG A 289 -50.78 -135.32 1.41
C ARG A 289 -51.32 -135.76 2.78
N CYS A 290 -51.78 -134.83 3.61
CA CYS A 290 -52.43 -135.14 4.88
C CYS A 290 -53.73 -135.90 4.62
N HIS A 291 -54.62 -135.43 3.75
CA HIS A 291 -55.82 -136.16 3.34
C HIS A 291 -55.51 -137.52 2.73
N LEU A 292 -54.49 -137.65 1.87
CA LEU A 292 -54.08 -138.97 1.37
C LEU A 292 -53.58 -139.90 2.50
N MET A 293 -52.93 -139.35 3.52
CA MET A 293 -52.52 -140.11 4.70
C MET A 293 -53.68 -140.40 5.65
N GLU A 294 -54.67 -139.52 5.77
CA GLU A 294 -55.91 -139.69 6.54
C GLU A 294 -56.78 -140.76 5.88
N ASP A 295 -57.03 -140.67 4.58
CA ASP A 295 -57.69 -141.71 3.77
C ASP A 295 -56.97 -143.06 3.94
N ARG A 296 -55.63 -143.05 3.90
CA ARG A 296 -54.84 -144.27 4.08
C ARG A 296 -54.86 -144.78 5.52
N ILE A 297 -54.93 -143.91 6.53
CA ILE A 297 -55.13 -144.27 7.94
C ILE A 297 -56.56 -144.78 8.15
N GLU A 298 -57.57 -144.24 7.48
CA GLU A 298 -58.95 -144.67 7.57
C GLU A 298 -59.14 -146.02 6.85
N GLN A 299 -58.53 -146.21 5.67
CA GLN A 299 -58.41 -147.50 4.99
C GLN A 299 -57.64 -148.51 5.85
N LEU A 300 -56.52 -148.13 6.45
CA LEU A 300 -55.77 -148.97 7.38
C LEU A 300 -56.55 -149.25 8.66
N THR A 301 -57.42 -148.35 9.12
CA THR A 301 -58.23 -148.51 10.33
C THR A 301 -59.46 -149.37 10.04
N LYS A 302 -60.08 -149.25 8.87
CA LYS A 302 -61.11 -150.17 8.35
C LYS A 302 -60.52 -151.56 8.12
N ALA A 303 -59.32 -151.63 7.53
CA ALA A 303 -58.56 -152.87 7.39
C ALA A 303 -58.09 -153.42 8.73
N LEU A 304 -57.76 -152.59 9.73
CA LEU A 304 -57.42 -153.01 11.09
C LEU A 304 -58.66 -153.56 11.79
N HIS A 305 -59.81 -152.90 11.71
CA HIS A 305 -61.06 -153.41 12.30
C HIS A 305 -61.51 -154.71 11.61
N SER A 306 -61.38 -154.81 10.29
CA SER A 306 -61.55 -156.06 9.54
C SER A 306 -60.55 -157.12 9.99
N ALA A 307 -59.27 -156.77 10.12
CA ALA A 307 -58.22 -157.66 10.59
C ALA A 307 -58.36 -158.01 12.08
N HIS A 308 -59.05 -157.20 12.89
CA HIS A 308 -59.31 -157.48 14.30
C HIS A 308 -60.53 -158.38 14.47
N ALA A 309 -61.53 -158.26 13.60
CA ALA A 309 -62.61 -159.23 13.44
C ALA A 309 -62.07 -160.57 12.92
N ASP A 310 -61.26 -160.53 11.86
CA ASP A 310 -60.56 -161.71 11.32
C ASP A 310 -59.56 -162.30 12.32
N ALA A 311 -58.88 -161.50 13.14
CA ALA A 311 -57.98 -162.00 14.19
C ALA A 311 -58.77 -162.71 15.29
N LYS A 312 -59.94 -162.18 15.67
CA LYS A 312 -60.84 -162.84 16.64
C LYS A 312 -61.40 -164.17 16.11
N GLU A 313 -61.53 -164.30 14.78
CA GLU A 313 -61.89 -165.55 14.11
C GLU A 313 -60.67 -166.45 13.82
N LYS A 314 -59.46 -165.90 13.68
CA LYS A 314 -58.20 -166.63 13.43
C LYS A 314 -57.50 -167.14 14.69
N ASP A 315 -57.60 -166.44 15.83
CA ASP A 315 -57.29 -167.00 17.16
C ASP A 315 -58.11 -168.26 17.44
N ARG A 316 -59.28 -168.38 16.80
CA ARG A 316 -60.17 -169.55 16.86
C ARG A 316 -59.83 -170.65 15.84
N ARG A 317 -58.90 -170.44 14.91
CA ARG A 317 -58.65 -171.34 13.77
C ARG A 317 -57.18 -171.68 13.47
N TYR A 318 -56.20 -170.86 13.88
CA TYR A 318 -54.78 -171.06 13.52
C TYR A 318 -53.83 -170.53 14.64
N ALA A 319 -53.41 -171.26 15.67
CA ALA A 319 -53.46 -172.70 16.03
C ALA A 319 -52.78 -173.68 15.06
N ILE A 320 -52.49 -173.27 13.84
CA ILE A 320 -51.96 -174.08 12.75
C ILE A 320 -51.11 -173.12 11.90
N LEU A 321 -49.82 -173.44 11.69
CA LEU A 321 -48.91 -172.93 10.66
C LEU A 321 -48.93 -171.41 10.35
N GLY A 322 -47.85 -170.66 10.54
CA GLY A 322 -46.49 -171.05 10.19
C GLY A 322 -45.91 -170.07 9.16
N GLU A 323 -44.98 -169.24 9.64
CA GLU A 323 -43.76 -168.81 8.95
C GLU A 323 -43.80 -168.01 7.62
N THR A 324 -42.96 -166.96 7.62
CA THR A 324 -42.18 -166.44 6.46
C THR A 324 -42.90 -165.65 5.35
N LYS A 325 -42.31 -164.64 4.67
CA LYS A 325 -40.99 -163.95 4.79
C LYS A 325 -40.92 -162.71 3.87
N ALA A 326 -40.00 -161.79 4.18
CA ALA A 326 -39.81 -160.48 3.55
C ALA A 326 -39.01 -160.45 2.21
N ARG A 327 -38.98 -159.25 1.58
CA ARG A 327 -37.97 -158.55 0.71
C ARG A 327 -38.64 -157.82 -0.49
N ILE A 328 -38.08 -156.82 -1.21
CA ILE A 328 -36.81 -156.03 -1.27
C ILE A 328 -37.21 -154.59 -1.76
N GLN A 329 -36.60 -153.42 -1.41
CA GLN A 329 -35.38 -152.74 -1.97
C GLN A 329 -35.42 -152.51 -3.52
N SER A 330 -34.81 -151.50 -4.19
CA SER A 330 -33.76 -150.47 -3.91
C SER A 330 -33.74 -149.36 -5.02
N GLU A 331 -32.77 -148.39 -4.97
CA GLU A 331 -32.13 -147.62 -6.09
C GLU A 331 -32.87 -146.48 -6.87
N GLN A 332 -32.24 -145.47 -7.54
CA GLN A 332 -30.94 -144.73 -7.42
C GLN A 332 -30.85 -143.44 -8.35
N SER A 333 -29.94 -142.49 -8.01
CA SER A 333 -29.04 -141.60 -8.83
C SER A 333 -29.41 -140.58 -9.99
N THR A 334 -29.12 -139.28 -9.72
CA THR A 334 -28.23 -138.25 -10.42
C THR A 334 -28.36 -137.66 -11.89
N THR A 335 -28.19 -136.30 -11.97
CA THR A 335 -27.35 -135.42 -12.90
C THR A 335 -27.85 -134.61 -14.15
N GLU A 336 -27.30 -133.36 -14.27
CA GLU A 336 -26.89 -132.51 -15.46
C GLU A 336 -27.66 -131.23 -16.02
N LYS A 337 -26.99 -130.05 -15.88
CA LYS A 337 -26.60 -128.93 -16.82
C LYS A 337 -27.54 -127.96 -17.62
N ASN A 338 -27.12 -126.67 -17.57
CA ASN A 338 -27.05 -125.57 -18.59
C ASN A 338 -28.25 -124.69 -19.05
N SER A 339 -28.14 -123.34 -18.91
CA SER A 339 -27.98 -122.30 -19.99
C SER A 339 -28.32 -120.82 -19.56
N GLN A 340 -27.93 -119.81 -20.36
CA GLN A 340 -27.93 -118.33 -20.15
C GLN A 340 -29.02 -117.61 -21.02
N PRO A 341 -29.31 -116.26 -21.03
CA PRO A 341 -28.37 -115.09 -21.11
C PRO A 341 -28.84 -113.67 -20.59
N SER A 342 -28.04 -112.60 -20.88
CA SER A 342 -28.42 -111.18 -21.23
C SER A 342 -28.24 -109.96 -20.25
N SER A 343 -27.57 -108.90 -20.78
CA SER A 343 -27.58 -107.41 -20.53
C SER A 343 -27.34 -106.81 -19.11
N GLU A 344 -26.73 -105.63 -18.86
CA GLU A 344 -26.59 -104.37 -19.64
C GLU A 344 -25.39 -103.47 -19.13
N CYS A 345 -25.16 -102.27 -19.70
CA CYS A 345 -24.02 -101.34 -19.44
C CYS A 345 -24.39 -100.16 -18.47
N PRO A 346 -23.53 -99.19 -18.03
CA PRO A 346 -22.72 -98.27 -18.89
C PRO A 346 -21.34 -97.76 -18.37
N MET A 347 -20.58 -97.10 -19.26
CA MET A 347 -19.39 -96.29 -18.98
C MET A 347 -19.50 -94.96 -19.75
N ASN A 348 -19.34 -93.79 -19.12
CA ASN A 348 -19.54 -92.51 -19.84
C ASN A 348 -18.78 -91.30 -19.25
N CYS A 349 -17.47 -91.20 -19.52
CA CYS A 349 -16.61 -90.09 -19.08
C CYS A 349 -16.11 -89.18 -20.22
N LEU A 350 -16.49 -89.44 -21.48
CA LEU A 350 -15.92 -88.75 -22.65
C LEU A 350 -16.70 -87.51 -23.11
N GLY A 351 -17.97 -87.38 -22.72
CA GLY A 351 -18.84 -86.28 -23.16
C GLY A 351 -18.50 -84.92 -22.54
N VAL A 352 -18.32 -84.89 -21.21
CA VAL A 352 -18.14 -83.65 -20.43
C VAL A 352 -16.93 -82.83 -20.90
N TRP A 353 -15.82 -83.50 -21.22
CA TRP A 353 -14.60 -82.86 -21.72
C TRP A 353 -14.79 -82.22 -23.10
N ASN A 354 -15.62 -82.83 -23.94
CA ASN A 354 -15.84 -82.40 -25.32
C ASN A 354 -16.80 -81.19 -25.40
N ASP A 355 -17.64 -80.96 -24.38
CA ASP A 355 -18.50 -79.79 -24.30
C ASP A 355 -17.80 -78.56 -23.68
N PHE A 356 -16.85 -78.78 -22.75
CA PHE A 356 -15.96 -77.74 -22.23
C PHE A 356 -15.11 -77.09 -23.34
N LEU A 357 -14.51 -77.90 -24.22
CA LEU A 357 -13.73 -77.41 -25.36
C LEU A 357 -14.56 -76.64 -26.40
N LYS A 358 -15.86 -76.96 -26.54
CA LYS A 358 -16.79 -76.19 -27.40
C LYS A 358 -17.14 -74.82 -26.80
N GLN A 359 -17.29 -74.73 -25.48
CA GLN A 359 -17.50 -73.43 -24.82
C GLN A 359 -16.27 -72.52 -24.97
N LEU A 360 -15.06 -73.03 -24.72
CA LEU A 360 -13.81 -72.28 -24.89
C LEU A 360 -13.62 -71.78 -26.34
N SER A 361 -13.81 -72.63 -27.33
CA SER A 361 -13.70 -72.22 -28.75
C SER A 361 -14.77 -71.20 -29.16
N SER A 362 -15.97 -71.22 -28.57
CA SER A 362 -16.99 -70.18 -28.78
C SER A 362 -16.59 -68.82 -28.18
N TRP A 363 -15.94 -68.81 -27.01
CA TRP A 363 -15.43 -67.61 -26.35
C TRP A 363 -14.30 -66.94 -27.16
N LEU A 364 -13.44 -67.77 -27.78
CA LEU A 364 -12.27 -67.32 -28.56
C LEU A 364 -12.54 -67.07 -30.05
N LYS A 365 -13.76 -67.32 -30.54
CA LYS A 365 -14.17 -67.13 -31.95
C LYS A 365 -13.28 -67.84 -32.99
N LEU A 366 -12.74 -69.01 -32.63
CA LEU A 366 -11.89 -69.81 -33.53
C LEU A 366 -12.74 -70.63 -34.53
N PRO A 367 -12.27 -70.87 -35.77
CA PRO A 367 -12.97 -71.73 -36.73
C PRO A 367 -13.09 -73.17 -36.22
N ALA A 368 -14.26 -73.78 -36.41
CA ALA A 368 -14.55 -75.12 -35.89
C ALA A 368 -13.71 -76.20 -36.60
N GLY A 369 -12.80 -76.86 -35.87
CA GLY A 369 -12.08 -78.05 -36.35
C GLY A 369 -10.62 -78.22 -35.89
N GLU A 370 -10.03 -77.26 -35.17
CA GLU A 370 -8.61 -77.36 -34.77
C GLU A 370 -8.33 -78.28 -33.56
N GLN A 371 -7.12 -78.82 -33.52
CA GLN A 371 -6.64 -79.78 -32.53
C GLN A 371 -6.48 -79.14 -31.12
N PRO A 372 -6.74 -79.88 -30.03
CA PRO A 372 -6.71 -79.36 -28.65
C PRO A 372 -5.49 -78.50 -28.26
N PRO A 373 -4.22 -78.84 -28.59
CA PRO A 373 -3.08 -78.02 -28.19
C PRO A 373 -3.03 -76.63 -28.82
N ARG A 374 -3.63 -76.39 -30.00
CA ARG A 374 -3.74 -75.03 -30.58
C ARG A 374 -4.76 -74.17 -29.86
N ILE A 375 -5.84 -74.77 -29.38
CA ILE A 375 -6.85 -74.07 -28.58
C ILE A 375 -6.20 -73.60 -27.28
N VAL A 376 -5.37 -74.44 -26.64
CA VAL A 376 -4.65 -74.09 -25.42
C VAL A 376 -3.61 -72.98 -25.65
N SER A 377 -2.81 -73.01 -26.73
CA SER A 377 -1.88 -71.89 -26.98
C SER A 377 -2.64 -70.58 -27.25
N ALA A 378 -3.71 -70.61 -28.05
CA ALA A 378 -4.54 -69.42 -28.30
C ALA A 378 -5.26 -68.90 -27.04
N THR A 379 -5.63 -69.77 -26.09
CA THR A 379 -6.12 -69.32 -24.77
C THR A 379 -5.04 -68.57 -24.00
N TRP A 380 -3.80 -69.07 -24.06
CA TRP A 380 -2.67 -68.52 -23.31
C TRP A 380 -2.23 -67.16 -23.86
N ASP A 381 -2.06 -67.05 -25.17
CA ASP A 381 -1.71 -65.79 -25.84
C ASP A 381 -2.78 -64.70 -25.56
N ARG A 382 -4.05 -65.09 -25.52
CA ARG A 382 -5.16 -64.16 -25.22
C ARG A 382 -5.24 -63.75 -23.75
N ILE A 383 -4.89 -64.64 -22.81
CA ILE A 383 -4.74 -64.29 -21.39
C ILE A 383 -3.60 -63.29 -21.25
N HIS A 384 -2.46 -63.54 -21.89
CA HIS A 384 -1.29 -62.66 -21.83
C HIS A 384 -1.57 -61.26 -22.40
N GLU A 385 -2.36 -61.17 -23.49
CA GLU A 385 -2.85 -59.91 -24.05
C GLU A 385 -3.80 -59.17 -23.09
N ILE A 386 -4.66 -59.88 -22.36
CA ILE A 386 -5.56 -59.29 -21.35
C ILE A 386 -4.76 -58.78 -20.14
N GLU A 387 -3.72 -59.51 -19.72
CA GLU A 387 -2.80 -59.07 -18.65
C GLU A 387 -2.01 -57.82 -19.05
N GLU A 388 -1.45 -57.79 -20.27
CA GLU A 388 -0.72 -56.62 -20.78
C GLU A 388 -1.64 -55.38 -20.93
N ASN A 389 -2.88 -55.59 -21.39
CA ASN A 389 -3.87 -54.51 -21.43
C ASN A 389 -4.29 -54.07 -20.03
N SER A 390 -4.42 -54.99 -19.06
CA SER A 390 -4.73 -54.66 -17.66
C SER A 390 -3.62 -53.86 -17.00
N ALA A 391 -2.35 -54.19 -17.28
CA ALA A 391 -1.20 -53.39 -16.85
C ALA A 391 -1.20 -51.97 -17.45
N LYS A 392 -1.53 -51.83 -18.75
CA LYS A 392 -1.68 -50.51 -19.39
C LYS A 392 -2.82 -49.71 -18.76
N TYR A 393 -3.97 -50.33 -18.47
CA TYR A 393 -5.06 -49.64 -17.79
C TYR A 393 -4.67 -49.18 -16.38
N LEU A 394 -3.96 -50.00 -15.61
CA LEU A 394 -3.43 -49.61 -14.29
C LEU A 394 -2.48 -48.43 -14.38
N GLU A 395 -1.60 -48.37 -15.37
CA GLU A 395 -0.70 -47.22 -15.55
C GLU A 395 -1.49 -45.95 -15.93
N THR A 396 -2.47 -46.04 -16.84
CA THR A 396 -3.33 -44.88 -17.16
C THR A 396 -4.17 -44.40 -15.98
N ILE A 397 -4.60 -45.29 -15.07
CA ILE A 397 -5.27 -44.90 -13.83
C ILE A 397 -4.31 -44.13 -12.93
N ARG A 398 -3.05 -44.58 -12.83
CA ARG A 398 -2.01 -43.94 -12.02
C ARG A 398 -1.60 -42.57 -12.58
N GLU A 399 -1.55 -42.42 -13.90
CA GLU A 399 -1.35 -41.14 -14.58
C GLU A 399 -2.50 -40.16 -14.26
N LEU A 400 -3.75 -40.61 -14.39
CA LEU A 400 -4.94 -39.82 -14.04
C LEU A 400 -5.01 -39.45 -12.54
N GLU A 401 -4.57 -40.34 -11.64
CA GLU A 401 -4.46 -40.04 -10.21
C GLU A 401 -3.42 -38.94 -9.93
N ASN A 402 -2.27 -38.98 -10.61
CA ASN A 402 -1.24 -37.94 -10.52
C ASN A 402 -1.72 -36.61 -11.11
N GLU A 403 -2.39 -36.61 -12.26
CA GLU A 403 -3.01 -35.42 -12.85
C GLU A 403 -4.06 -34.81 -11.91
N LEU A 404 -4.89 -35.64 -11.27
CA LEU A 404 -5.88 -35.20 -10.28
C LEU A 404 -5.24 -34.61 -9.01
N MET A 405 -4.08 -35.11 -8.58
CA MET A 405 -3.34 -34.55 -7.46
C MET A 405 -2.68 -33.21 -7.82
N ASN A 406 -1.98 -33.14 -8.96
CA ASN A 406 -1.40 -31.89 -9.46
C ASN A 406 -2.47 -30.81 -9.64
N GLY A 407 -3.63 -31.16 -10.21
CA GLY A 407 -4.75 -30.24 -10.38
C GLY A 407 -5.36 -29.74 -9.07
N LYS A 408 -5.28 -30.51 -7.97
CA LYS A 408 -5.67 -30.03 -6.63
C LYS A 408 -4.66 -29.02 -6.09
N ASP A 409 -3.37 -29.31 -6.21
CA ASP A 409 -2.31 -28.44 -5.70
C ASP A 409 -2.27 -27.11 -6.47
N GLU A 410 -2.45 -27.14 -7.79
CA GLU A 410 -2.64 -25.92 -8.62
C GLU A 410 -3.89 -25.13 -8.21
N ASN A 411 -5.00 -25.80 -7.90
CA ASN A 411 -6.22 -25.13 -7.48
C ASN A 411 -6.08 -24.50 -6.08
N ILE A 412 -5.40 -25.17 -5.14
CA ILE A 412 -5.05 -24.61 -3.82
C ILE A 412 -4.13 -23.40 -3.96
N ALA A 413 -3.13 -23.45 -4.85
CA ALA A 413 -2.27 -22.31 -5.15
C ALA A 413 -3.07 -21.13 -5.72
N SER A 414 -3.99 -21.39 -6.66
CA SER A 414 -4.87 -20.34 -7.22
C SER A 414 -5.81 -19.74 -6.17
N GLU A 415 -6.38 -20.54 -5.26
CA GLU A 415 -7.21 -20.04 -4.15
C GLU A 415 -6.39 -19.13 -3.21
N LEU A 416 -5.14 -19.49 -2.93
CA LEU A 416 -4.23 -18.67 -2.10
C LEU A 416 -3.88 -17.33 -2.79
N GLU A 417 -3.60 -17.34 -4.09
CA GLU A 417 -3.40 -16.12 -4.88
C GLU A 417 -4.66 -15.23 -4.91
N GLN A 418 -5.85 -15.84 -5.08
CA GLN A 418 -7.13 -15.11 -5.06
C GLN A 418 -7.40 -14.48 -3.69
N LEU A 419 -7.06 -15.16 -2.59
CA LEU A 419 -7.12 -14.60 -1.23
C LEU A 419 -6.18 -13.40 -1.07
N GLN A 420 -4.90 -13.52 -1.47
CA GLN A 420 -3.94 -12.41 -1.41
C GLN A 420 -4.38 -11.21 -2.25
N VAL A 421 -4.96 -11.44 -3.44
CA VAL A 421 -5.51 -10.38 -4.30
C VAL A 421 -6.72 -9.72 -3.64
N ARG A 422 -7.63 -10.48 -2.99
CA ARG A 422 -8.75 -9.90 -2.23
C ARG A 422 -8.29 -9.06 -1.05
N GLU A 423 -7.41 -9.59 -0.20
CA GLU A 423 -6.83 -8.82 0.92
C GLU A 423 -6.15 -7.53 0.44
N ARG A 424 -5.48 -7.58 -0.71
CA ARG A 424 -4.85 -6.41 -1.33
C ARG A 424 -5.88 -5.40 -1.85
N ILE A 425 -7.00 -5.86 -2.41
CA ILE A 425 -8.12 -4.99 -2.82
C ILE A 425 -8.71 -4.32 -1.58
N ASP A 426 -9.06 -5.08 -0.54
CA ASP A 426 -9.64 -4.57 0.72
C ASP A 426 -8.74 -3.52 1.39
N GLU A 427 -7.41 -3.74 1.38
CA GLU A 427 -6.42 -2.78 1.88
C GLU A 427 -6.39 -1.49 1.05
N LEU A 428 -6.48 -1.59 -0.29
CA LEU A 428 -6.52 -0.43 -1.17
C LEU A 428 -7.85 0.33 -1.08
N GLU A 429 -8.98 -0.36 -0.88
CA GLU A 429 -10.28 0.25 -0.67
C GLU A 429 -10.35 0.99 0.68
N ARG A 430 -9.83 0.38 1.76
CA ARG A 430 -9.70 1.03 3.08
C ARG A 430 -8.79 2.25 3.02
N ARG A 431 -7.68 2.20 2.29
CA ARG A 431 -6.84 3.39 2.03
C ARG A 431 -7.59 4.45 1.23
N ARG A 432 -8.26 4.09 0.13
CA ARG A 432 -9.04 5.05 -0.68
C ARG A 432 -10.15 5.74 0.13
N ALA A 433 -10.76 5.03 1.08
CA ALA A 433 -11.74 5.62 1.99
C ALA A 433 -11.10 6.61 2.98
N ALA A 434 -9.94 6.28 3.55
CA ALA A 434 -9.18 7.19 4.42
C ALA A 434 -8.65 8.42 3.65
N ASP A 435 -8.10 8.21 2.45
CA ASP A 435 -7.66 9.27 1.55
C ASP A 435 -8.84 10.19 1.18
N GLY A 436 -10.01 9.62 0.88
CA GLY A 436 -11.25 10.38 0.66
C GLY A 436 -11.62 11.28 1.84
N ALA A 437 -11.60 10.74 3.07
CA ALA A 437 -11.85 11.53 4.28
C ALA A 437 -10.82 12.65 4.49
N THR A 438 -9.53 12.41 4.20
CA THR A 438 -8.51 13.48 4.29
C THR A 438 -8.69 14.55 3.21
N ILE A 439 -9.06 14.17 1.98
CA ILE A 439 -9.37 15.11 0.89
C ILE A 439 -10.58 15.98 1.26
N ASP A 440 -11.63 15.41 1.83
CA ASP A 440 -12.82 16.16 2.23
C ASP A 440 -12.57 17.07 3.44
N ASN A 441 -11.72 16.66 4.39
CA ASN A 441 -11.23 17.55 5.46
C ASN A 441 -10.42 18.72 4.88
N LEU A 442 -9.47 18.48 3.97
CA LEU A 442 -8.69 19.54 3.31
C LEU A 442 -9.58 20.47 2.47
N ARG A 443 -10.64 19.97 1.84
CA ARG A 443 -11.65 20.78 1.15
C ARG A 443 -12.44 21.65 2.13
N ALA A 444 -12.84 21.13 3.28
CA ALA A 444 -13.52 21.88 4.32
C ALA A 444 -12.63 22.98 4.92
N GLU A 445 -11.37 22.68 5.24
CA GLU A 445 -10.38 23.67 5.68
C GLU A 445 -10.16 24.76 4.63
N ARG A 446 -10.02 24.40 3.35
CA ARG A 446 -9.88 25.37 2.25
C ARG A 446 -11.10 26.30 2.14
N LEU A 447 -12.32 25.75 2.28
CA LEU A 447 -13.55 26.55 2.28
C LEU A 447 -13.64 27.47 3.51
N GLN A 448 -13.25 26.99 4.70
CA GLN A 448 -13.18 27.78 5.93
C GLN A 448 -12.17 28.92 5.81
N LEU A 449 -10.99 28.68 5.23
CA LEU A 449 -9.98 29.71 4.96
C LEU A 449 -10.49 30.75 3.95
N HIS A 450 -11.22 30.32 2.90
CA HIS A 450 -11.81 31.24 1.93
C HIS A 450 -12.89 32.14 2.57
N ASP A 451 -13.78 31.59 3.41
CA ASP A 451 -14.75 32.37 4.19
C ASP A 451 -14.07 33.36 5.16
N GLN A 452 -12.97 32.95 5.81
CA GLN A 452 -12.16 33.85 6.64
C GLN A 452 -11.53 34.99 5.82
N LEU A 453 -10.94 34.70 4.65
CA LEU A 453 -10.41 35.73 3.75
C LEU A 453 -11.51 36.68 3.26
N CYS A 454 -12.70 36.17 2.91
CA CYS A 454 -13.84 37.00 2.54
C CYS A 454 -14.26 37.96 3.66
N LYS A 455 -14.28 37.49 4.92
CA LYS A 455 -14.56 38.34 6.10
C LYS A 455 -13.50 39.42 6.31
N ILE A 456 -12.22 39.11 6.10
CA ILE A 456 -11.15 40.11 6.23
C ILE A 456 -11.19 41.10 5.06
N ALA A 457 -11.52 40.66 3.84
CA ALA A 457 -11.72 41.54 2.68
C ALA A 457 -12.90 42.51 2.87
N GLN A 458 -14.02 42.04 3.41
CA GLN A 458 -15.14 42.91 3.81
C GLN A 458 -14.71 43.94 4.86
N ALA A 459 -13.94 43.53 5.87
CA ALA A 459 -13.39 44.44 6.88
C ALA A 459 -12.39 45.47 6.28
N ALA A 460 -11.62 45.08 5.27
CA ALA A 460 -10.70 45.93 4.52
C ALA A 460 -11.38 46.86 3.48
N LYS A 461 -12.72 46.78 3.35
CA LYS A 461 -13.54 47.53 2.41
C LYS A 461 -13.04 47.40 0.97
N PHE A 462 -13.14 46.18 0.44
CA PHE A 462 -13.13 45.95 -0.99
C PHE A 462 -14.48 46.37 -1.58
N ASP A 463 -14.43 47.05 -2.73
CA ASP A 463 -15.60 47.60 -3.40
C ASP A 463 -16.30 46.59 -4.32
N GLU A 464 -15.67 45.44 -4.61
CA GLU A 464 -16.19 44.35 -5.43
C GLU A 464 -16.32 43.01 -4.65
N PRO A 465 -17.30 42.14 -4.98
CA PRO A 465 -17.56 40.90 -4.28
C PRO A 465 -16.55 39.80 -4.66
N ILE A 466 -15.56 39.56 -3.80
CA ILE A 466 -14.45 38.59 -4.02
C ILE A 466 -14.86 37.11 -3.85
N VAL A 467 -16.11 36.76 -4.17
CA VAL A 467 -16.70 35.44 -3.85
C VAL A 467 -16.24 34.34 -4.83
N GLU A 468 -15.71 34.71 -6.00
CA GLU A 468 -15.35 33.77 -7.07
C GLU A 468 -13.84 33.70 -7.38
N GLU A 469 -12.99 34.46 -6.69
CA GLU A 469 -11.54 34.45 -6.95
C GLU A 469 -10.79 33.35 -6.17
N ASP A 470 -9.70 32.84 -6.76
CA ASP A 470 -8.80 31.90 -6.08
C ASP A 470 -8.21 32.51 -4.80
N LEU A 471 -8.16 31.72 -3.70
CA LEU A 471 -7.65 32.17 -2.39
C LEU A 471 -6.31 32.91 -2.46
N ARG A 472 -5.45 32.55 -3.43
CA ARG A 472 -4.15 33.19 -3.64
C ARG A 472 -4.30 34.63 -4.15
N ILE A 473 -5.19 34.87 -5.11
CA ILE A 473 -5.48 36.20 -5.66
C ILE A 473 -6.11 37.07 -4.56
N ILE A 474 -7.04 36.51 -3.78
CA ILE A 474 -7.61 37.17 -2.59
C ILE A 474 -6.51 37.53 -1.58
N GLY A 475 -5.55 36.63 -1.32
CA GLY A 475 -4.43 36.88 -0.41
C GLY A 475 -3.50 38.00 -0.89
N GLU A 476 -3.09 37.97 -2.17
CA GLU A 476 -2.19 38.97 -2.76
C GLU A 476 -2.86 40.35 -2.86
N THR A 477 -4.13 40.43 -3.26
CA THR A 477 -4.90 41.68 -3.29
C THR A 477 -5.17 42.26 -1.90
N LEU A 478 -5.56 41.40 -0.92
CA LEU A 478 -5.74 41.80 0.47
C LEU A 478 -4.45 42.36 1.07
N GLN A 479 -3.30 41.73 0.81
CA GLN A 479 -1.99 42.20 1.27
C GLN A 479 -1.66 43.59 0.70
N ALA A 480 -1.91 43.81 -0.60
CA ALA A 480 -1.73 45.12 -1.22
C ALA A 480 -2.66 46.18 -0.61
N ARG A 481 -3.94 45.85 -0.34
CA ARG A 481 -4.89 46.76 0.30
C ARG A 481 -4.50 47.11 1.73
N VAL A 482 -4.00 46.15 2.51
CA VAL A 482 -3.49 46.40 3.87
C VAL A 482 -2.29 47.35 3.83
N ALA A 483 -1.36 47.17 2.89
CA ALA A 483 -0.22 48.08 2.71
C ALA A 483 -0.67 49.51 2.34
N GLN A 484 -1.65 49.67 1.44
CA GLN A 484 -2.25 50.97 1.11
C GLN A 484 -2.88 51.66 2.33
N LEU A 485 -3.64 50.92 3.15
CA LEU A 485 -4.27 51.46 4.35
C LEU A 485 -3.22 51.91 5.39
N GLN A 486 -2.18 51.10 5.60
CA GLN A 486 -1.05 51.44 6.47
C GLN A 486 -0.32 52.70 5.99
N GLN A 487 -0.04 52.82 4.69
CA GLN A 487 0.57 54.02 4.11
C GLN A 487 -0.34 55.25 4.34
N GLY A 488 -1.63 55.14 4.00
CA GLY A 488 -2.60 56.23 4.18
C GLY A 488 -2.74 56.72 5.62
N ASP A 489 -2.66 55.82 6.61
CA ASP A 489 -2.65 56.21 8.03
C ASP A 489 -1.33 56.82 8.47
N SER A 490 -0.18 56.37 7.95
CA SER A 490 1.11 57.02 8.19
C SER A 490 1.14 58.45 7.63
N GLU A 491 0.56 58.69 6.44
CA GLU A 491 0.41 60.02 5.85
C GLU A 491 -0.54 60.93 6.64
N LYS A 492 -1.64 60.40 7.18
CA LYS A 492 -2.51 61.16 8.09
C LYS A 492 -1.73 61.53 9.36
N GLN A 493 -0.94 60.62 9.90
CA GLN A 493 -0.15 60.86 11.11
C GLN A 493 0.95 61.91 10.86
N THR A 494 1.64 61.90 9.72
CA THR A 494 2.62 62.95 9.38
C THR A 494 1.96 64.30 9.17
N LYS A 495 0.82 64.36 8.46
CA LYS A 495 0.00 65.58 8.31
C LYS A 495 -0.45 66.15 9.67
N GLN A 496 -0.90 65.30 10.59
CA GLN A 496 -1.24 65.72 11.96
C GLN A 496 -0.02 66.20 12.75
N ARG A 497 1.13 65.52 12.68
CA ARG A 497 2.38 65.97 13.33
C ARG A 497 2.83 67.34 12.81
N LEU A 498 2.73 67.57 11.49
CA LEU A 498 3.01 68.87 10.86
C LEU A 498 2.05 69.96 11.36
N GLN A 499 0.75 69.67 11.42
CA GLN A 499 -0.26 70.60 11.96
C GLN A 499 0.02 70.94 13.44
N ILE A 500 0.33 69.95 14.27
CA ILE A 500 0.69 70.14 15.68
C ILE A 500 1.95 71.02 15.80
N SER A 501 2.99 70.74 15.01
CA SER A 501 4.23 71.53 15.01
C SER A 501 3.98 72.99 14.61
N ARG A 502 3.12 73.22 13.60
CA ARG A 502 2.68 74.56 13.19
C ARG A 502 1.93 75.27 14.33
N GLN A 503 0.94 74.64 14.93
CA GLN A 503 0.19 75.20 16.06
C GLN A 503 1.10 75.50 17.27
N GLN A 504 2.11 74.66 17.53
CA GLN A 504 3.13 74.91 18.56
C GLN A 504 4.06 76.09 18.23
N ARG A 505 4.29 76.42 16.95
CA ARG A 505 4.99 77.65 16.55
C ARG A 505 4.08 78.86 16.76
N GLU A 506 2.87 78.83 16.22
CA GLU A 506 1.89 79.93 16.33
C GLU A 506 1.60 80.28 17.80
N LEU A 507 1.51 79.27 18.69
CA LEU A 507 1.33 79.46 20.13
C LEU A 507 2.55 80.10 20.82
N ARG A 508 3.78 79.77 20.39
CA ARG A 508 5.00 80.41 20.92
C ARG A 508 5.08 81.88 20.52
N GLU A 509 4.86 82.18 19.25
CA GLU A 509 4.82 83.57 18.78
C GLU A 509 3.70 84.37 19.47
N ALA A 510 2.53 83.75 19.73
CA ALA A 510 1.46 84.38 20.49
C ALA A 510 1.88 84.69 21.93
N ARG A 511 2.61 83.79 22.61
CA ARG A 511 3.16 84.01 23.95
C ARG A 511 4.18 85.16 23.96
N GLU A 512 5.14 85.17 23.05
CA GLU A 512 6.14 86.24 22.92
C GLU A 512 5.46 87.61 22.70
N ARG A 513 4.41 87.66 21.87
CA ARG A 513 3.59 88.87 21.68
C ARG A 513 2.86 89.29 22.96
N THR A 514 2.29 88.35 23.73
CA THR A 514 1.66 88.68 25.02
C THR A 514 2.65 89.15 26.06
N GLU A 515 3.82 88.52 26.19
CA GLU A 515 4.89 88.92 27.12
C GLU A 515 5.43 90.32 26.78
N SER A 516 5.56 90.64 25.48
CA SER A 516 5.91 91.99 25.02
C SER A 516 4.84 93.03 25.38
N LEU A 517 3.56 92.71 25.21
CA LEU A 517 2.44 93.59 25.59
C LEU A 517 2.32 93.75 27.12
N GLU A 518 2.54 92.69 27.90
CA GLU A 518 2.60 92.76 29.36
C GLU A 518 3.75 93.66 29.83
N LEU A 519 4.92 93.56 29.21
CA LEU A 519 6.04 94.47 29.48
C LEU A 519 5.64 95.92 29.18
N GLN A 520 5.02 96.20 28.03
CA GLN A 520 4.51 97.55 27.70
C GLN A 520 3.47 98.04 28.72
N VAL A 521 2.51 97.20 29.11
CA VAL A 521 1.50 97.52 30.13
C VAL A 521 2.16 97.77 31.50
N SER A 522 3.21 97.04 31.86
CA SER A 522 3.96 97.25 33.11
C SER A 522 4.65 98.63 33.12
N ILE A 523 5.25 99.04 31.99
CA ILE A 523 5.86 100.35 31.81
C ILE A 523 4.80 101.45 31.86
N LEU A 524 3.64 101.25 31.22
CA LEU A 524 2.53 102.20 31.27
C LEU A 524 1.92 102.32 32.68
N ARG A 525 1.80 101.22 33.43
CA ARG A 525 1.38 101.24 34.85
C ARG A 525 2.39 101.99 35.72
N ARG A 526 3.70 101.80 35.49
CA ARG A 526 4.75 102.55 36.20
C ARG A 526 4.67 104.04 35.89
N ARG A 527 4.61 104.43 34.62
CA ARG A 527 4.42 105.83 34.19
C ARG A 527 3.13 106.45 34.72
N LEU A 528 2.06 105.67 34.83
CA LEU A 528 0.79 106.13 35.42
C LEU A 528 0.94 106.34 36.93
N ALA A 529 1.64 105.45 37.64
CA ALA A 529 1.95 105.62 39.06
C ALA A 529 2.84 106.85 39.29
N GLU A 530 3.91 107.02 38.51
CA GLU A 530 4.77 108.22 38.50
C GLU A 530 3.93 109.49 38.23
N ALA A 531 3.01 109.45 37.25
CA ALA A 531 2.11 110.57 36.96
C ALA A 531 1.05 110.82 38.05
N GLN A 532 0.62 109.79 38.78
CA GLN A 532 -0.29 109.90 39.92
C GLN A 532 0.43 110.43 41.17
N GLU A 533 1.66 110.01 41.42
CA GLU A 533 2.54 110.53 42.47
C GLU A 533 2.86 112.01 42.24
N ASN A 534 3.21 112.39 41.01
CA ASN A 534 3.38 113.79 40.59
C ASN A 534 2.08 114.62 40.71
N ARG A 535 0.91 114.01 40.54
CA ARG A 535 -0.40 114.65 40.80
C ARG A 535 -0.71 114.76 42.30
N LEU A 536 -0.34 113.77 43.10
CA LEU A 536 -0.52 113.78 44.57
C LEU A 536 0.39 114.81 45.26
N HIS A 537 1.54 115.14 44.66
CA HIS A 537 2.40 116.22 45.13
C HIS A 537 1.86 117.63 44.80
N ASN A 538 0.91 117.75 43.86
CA ASN A 538 0.31 119.02 43.43
C ASN A 538 -1.19 118.84 43.09
N ALA A 539 -2.03 118.71 44.12
CA ALA A 539 -3.49 118.68 43.95
C ALA A 539 -4.20 119.64 44.90
N THR A 540 -4.81 120.70 44.34
CA THR A 540 -6.02 121.32 44.90
C THR A 540 -7.24 120.83 44.12
N PRO A 541 -8.41 120.65 44.78
CA PRO A 541 -9.50 119.87 44.20
C PRO A 541 -10.56 120.71 43.47
N ALA A 542 -11.35 119.99 42.67
CA ALA A 542 -12.68 120.32 42.15
C ALA A 542 -12.80 121.43 41.06
N SER A 543 -13.52 121.08 39.99
CA SER A 543 -14.84 121.69 39.75
C SER A 543 -15.73 120.78 38.91
N ASN A 544 -17.03 120.79 39.20
CA ASN A 544 -18.03 120.20 38.32
C ASN A 544 -18.33 121.18 37.18
N THR A 545 -18.10 120.77 35.94
CA THR A 545 -18.42 121.55 34.73
C THR A 545 -19.14 120.68 33.69
N PRO A 546 -19.97 121.27 32.80
CA PRO A 546 -20.91 120.53 31.93
C PRO A 546 -20.25 119.76 30.77
N THR A 547 -18.96 119.49 30.84
CA THR A 547 -18.26 118.47 30.04
C THR A 547 -18.46 117.05 30.59
N THR A 548 -18.93 116.92 31.84
CA THR A 548 -19.22 115.63 32.48
C THR A 548 -20.28 114.79 31.78
N LEU A 549 -21.22 115.38 31.02
CA LEU A 549 -22.20 114.59 30.25
C LEU A 549 -21.60 113.92 29.03
N ALA A 550 -20.78 114.62 28.23
CA ALA A 550 -20.07 113.99 27.10
C ALA A 550 -18.98 113.01 27.58
N ALA A 551 -18.35 113.29 28.72
CA ALA A 551 -17.45 112.34 29.40
C ALA A 551 -18.23 111.10 29.91
N SER A 552 -19.40 111.30 30.52
CA SER A 552 -20.29 110.23 30.98
C SER A 552 -20.86 109.40 29.84
N GLU A 553 -21.17 109.98 28.69
CA GLU A 553 -21.58 109.22 27.50
C GLU A 553 -20.42 108.41 26.91
N LYS A 554 -19.22 108.98 26.86
CA LYS A 554 -17.99 108.27 26.44
C LYS A 554 -17.62 107.15 27.43
N GLU A 555 -17.86 107.36 28.71
CA GLU A 555 -17.68 106.37 29.78
C GLU A 555 -18.77 105.30 29.74
N ARG A 556 -20.04 105.66 29.46
CA ARG A 556 -21.15 104.73 29.20
C ARG A 556 -20.89 103.87 27.96
N LEU A 557 -20.35 104.44 26.89
CA LEU A 557 -19.91 103.70 25.70
C LEU A 557 -18.72 102.78 26.00
N ARG A 558 -17.77 103.22 26.84
CA ARG A 558 -16.65 102.39 27.29
C ARG A 558 -17.11 101.23 28.16
N LEU A 559 -18.01 101.49 29.12
CA LEU A 559 -18.62 100.47 29.99
C LEU A 559 -19.52 99.53 29.19
N SER A 560 -20.29 100.02 28.20
CA SER A 560 -21.04 99.16 27.27
C SER A 560 -20.09 98.26 26.49
N LYS A 561 -19.01 98.80 25.92
CA LYS A 561 -18.02 97.99 25.19
C LYS A 561 -17.35 96.96 26.09
N GLN A 562 -17.09 97.26 27.36
CA GLN A 562 -16.58 96.30 28.34
C GLN A 562 -17.65 95.26 28.75
N LEU A 563 -18.92 95.66 28.84
CA LEU A 563 -20.04 94.74 29.07
C LEU A 563 -20.21 93.77 27.89
N ASP A 564 -20.06 94.27 26.66
CA ASP A 564 -20.20 93.46 25.45
C ASP A 564 -18.97 92.55 25.25
N GLN A 565 -17.76 93.01 25.57
CA GLN A 565 -16.56 92.17 25.63
C GLN A 565 -16.68 91.06 26.70
N THR A 566 -17.12 91.40 27.92
CA THR A 566 -17.31 90.40 28.98
C THR A 566 -18.46 89.43 28.70
N ARG A 567 -19.48 89.83 27.91
CA ARG A 567 -20.50 88.92 27.34
C ARG A 567 -19.90 87.97 26.32
N GLU A 568 -19.13 88.47 25.35
CA GLU A 568 -18.45 87.66 24.33
C GLU A 568 -17.48 86.65 24.96
N GLU A 569 -16.74 87.07 25.99
CA GLU A 569 -15.89 86.17 26.81
C GLU A 569 -16.71 85.13 27.57
N ASN A 570 -17.87 85.50 28.15
CA ASN A 570 -18.78 84.55 28.80
C ASN A 570 -19.38 83.55 27.80
N GLU A 571 -19.68 83.95 26.57
CA GLU A 571 -20.18 83.06 25.52
C GLU A 571 -19.10 82.07 25.07
N LYS A 572 -17.86 82.54 24.81
CA LYS A 572 -16.71 81.66 24.53
C LYS A 572 -16.44 80.64 25.64
N LEU A 573 -16.48 81.08 26.90
CA LEU A 573 -16.33 80.17 28.05
C LEU A 573 -17.48 79.16 28.16
N ARG A 574 -18.71 79.53 27.78
CA ARG A 574 -19.85 78.58 27.71
C ARG A 574 -19.67 77.56 26.60
N GLU A 575 -19.22 77.98 25.42
CA GLU A 575 -18.89 77.09 24.30
C GLU A 575 -17.77 76.11 24.68
N GLU A 576 -16.71 76.59 25.34
CA GLU A 576 -15.62 75.75 25.85
C GLU A 576 -16.12 74.75 26.90
N ILE A 577 -17.00 75.17 27.84
CA ILE A 577 -17.62 74.26 28.80
C ILE A 577 -18.46 73.17 28.11
N VAL A 578 -19.16 73.49 27.03
CA VAL A 578 -19.93 72.50 26.24
C VAL A 578 -18.99 71.53 25.53
N LEU A 579 -17.91 72.03 24.92
CA LEU A 579 -16.88 71.21 24.27
C LEU A 579 -16.19 70.26 25.26
N LEU A 580 -15.78 70.77 26.42
CA LEU A 580 -15.15 69.97 27.48
C LEU A 580 -16.11 68.91 28.04
N LYS A 581 -17.40 69.23 28.17
CA LYS A 581 -18.43 68.24 28.55
C LYS A 581 -18.60 67.15 27.50
N SER A 582 -18.61 67.48 26.20
CA SER A 582 -18.71 66.47 25.14
C SER A 582 -17.46 65.58 25.07
N GLN A 583 -16.26 66.16 25.26
CA GLN A 583 -15.01 65.40 25.34
C GLN A 583 -14.97 64.48 26.58
N LEU A 584 -15.46 64.95 27.73
CA LEU A 584 -15.53 64.14 28.96
C LEU A 584 -16.51 62.96 28.80
N LEU A 585 -17.67 63.18 28.17
CA LEU A 585 -18.62 62.11 27.84
C LEU A 585 -18.01 61.10 26.87
N GLY A 586 -17.33 61.54 25.81
CA GLY A 586 -16.61 60.67 24.88
C GLY A 586 -15.50 59.85 25.58
N SER A 587 -14.74 60.48 26.48
CA SER A 587 -13.72 59.80 27.31
C SER A 587 -14.35 58.76 28.25
N SER A 588 -15.50 59.06 28.86
CA SER A 588 -16.24 58.13 29.70
C SER A 588 -16.74 56.91 28.91
N GLN A 589 -17.34 57.15 27.74
CA GLN A 589 -17.83 56.08 26.86
C GLN A 589 -16.68 55.20 26.35
N ALA A 590 -15.53 55.77 25.99
CA ALA A 590 -14.33 55.02 25.61
C ALA A 590 -13.78 54.15 26.77
N LYS A 591 -13.78 54.67 28.01
CA LYS A 591 -13.39 53.89 29.20
C LYS A 591 -14.36 52.73 29.46
N LEU A 592 -15.66 52.94 29.31
CA LEU A 592 -16.66 51.86 29.44
C LEU A 592 -16.49 50.80 28.36
N ALA A 593 -16.25 51.19 27.10
CA ALA A 593 -15.94 50.26 26.02
C ALA A 593 -14.68 49.44 26.31
N HIS A 594 -13.61 50.08 26.80
CA HIS A 594 -12.36 49.41 27.18
C HIS A 594 -12.54 48.43 28.36
N ILE A 595 -13.40 48.75 29.34
CA ILE A 595 -13.75 47.81 30.42
C ILE A 595 -14.54 46.61 29.85
N GLY A 596 -15.43 46.85 28.87
CA GLY A 596 -16.16 45.80 28.16
C GLY A 596 -15.23 44.85 27.40
N THR A 597 -14.32 45.38 26.58
CA THR A 597 -13.35 44.57 25.84
C THR A 597 -12.37 43.86 26.76
N SER A 598 -11.91 44.48 27.84
CA SER A 598 -11.05 43.83 28.85
C SER A 598 -11.74 42.66 29.57
N LYS A 599 -13.05 42.77 29.87
CA LYS A 599 -13.84 41.66 30.41
C LYS A 599 -14.01 40.52 29.39
N ALA A 600 -14.27 40.85 28.12
CA ALA A 600 -14.34 39.86 27.05
C ALA A 600 -13.00 39.13 26.89
N LEU A 601 -11.89 39.86 26.85
CA LEU A 601 -10.52 39.33 26.76
C LEU A 601 -10.24 38.30 27.88
N LYS A 602 -10.52 38.66 29.14
CA LYS A 602 -10.35 37.75 30.29
C LYS A 602 -11.24 36.50 30.21
N SER A 603 -12.44 36.62 29.65
CA SER A 603 -13.31 35.46 29.42
C SER A 603 -12.80 34.56 28.30
N THR A 604 -12.20 35.12 27.23
CA THR A 604 -11.56 34.32 26.18
C THR A 604 -10.26 33.68 26.66
N GLU A 605 -9.48 34.36 27.50
CA GLU A 605 -8.26 33.85 28.13
C GLU A 605 -8.57 32.65 29.05
N ALA A 606 -9.59 32.75 29.92
CA ALA A 606 -10.02 31.63 30.75
C ALA A 606 -10.47 30.40 29.93
N LYS A 607 -11.19 30.61 28.82
CA LYS A 607 -11.57 29.53 27.89
C LYS A 607 -10.37 28.92 27.17
N PHE A 608 -9.36 29.73 26.83
CA PHE A 608 -8.12 29.25 26.24
C PHE A 608 -7.33 28.37 27.23
N ASP A 609 -7.29 28.74 28.52
CA ASP A 609 -6.68 27.92 29.57
C ASP A 609 -7.43 26.60 29.79
N GLU A 610 -8.76 26.60 29.77
CA GLU A 610 -9.59 25.39 29.85
C GLU A 610 -9.36 24.46 28.66
N LEU A 611 -9.36 24.99 27.44
CA LEU A 611 -9.04 24.23 26.22
C LEU A 611 -7.61 23.69 26.25
N SER A 612 -6.63 24.48 26.70
CA SER A 612 -5.23 24.04 26.82
C SER A 612 -5.07 22.90 27.82
N LYS A 613 -5.77 22.95 28.96
CA LYS A 613 -5.80 21.86 29.94
C LYS A 613 -6.47 20.60 29.38
N SER A 614 -7.59 20.75 28.67
CA SER A 614 -8.30 19.64 28.03
C SER A 614 -7.44 18.97 26.95
N TYR A 615 -6.73 19.77 26.15
CA TYR A 615 -5.81 19.28 25.12
C TYR A 615 -4.63 18.50 25.70
N GLU A 616 -3.95 19.01 26.75
CA GLU A 616 -2.87 18.26 27.39
C GLU A 616 -3.37 16.98 28.09
N ALA A 617 -4.58 16.99 28.67
CA ALA A 617 -5.20 15.77 29.22
C ALA A 617 -5.47 14.72 28.12
N GLN A 618 -6.08 15.14 27.00
CA GLN A 618 -6.34 14.26 25.85
C GLN A 618 -5.05 13.69 25.24
N LYS A 619 -4.00 14.53 25.15
CA LYS A 619 -2.67 14.15 24.68
C LYS A 619 -1.95 13.19 25.62
N GLN A 620 -2.14 13.32 26.94
CA GLN A 620 -1.65 12.33 27.91
C GLN A 620 -2.40 11.00 27.78
N GLU A 621 -3.72 11.03 27.59
CA GLU A 621 -4.52 9.81 27.43
C GLU A 621 -4.17 9.08 26.13
N ALA A 622 -4.02 9.81 25.02
CA ALA A 622 -3.56 9.25 23.75
C ALA A 622 -2.17 8.58 23.88
N ARG A 623 -1.27 9.13 24.71
CA ARG A 623 0.03 8.51 25.02
C ARG A 623 -0.11 7.22 25.82
N LYS A 624 -1.01 7.16 26.82
CA LYS A 624 -1.28 5.90 27.56
C LYS A 624 -1.82 4.82 26.64
N LEU A 625 -2.87 5.13 25.88
CA LEU A 625 -3.49 4.20 24.92
C LEU A 625 -2.49 3.71 23.86
N HIS A 626 -1.56 4.57 23.42
CA HIS A 626 -0.48 4.15 22.53
C HIS A 626 0.50 3.17 23.19
N ILE A 627 0.90 3.41 24.44
CA ILE A 627 1.76 2.50 25.21
C ILE A 627 1.05 1.14 25.44
N GLU A 628 -0.22 1.16 25.81
CA GLU A 628 -1.04 -0.05 26.00
C GLU A 628 -1.19 -0.83 24.69
N LEU A 629 -1.46 -0.16 23.57
CA LEU A 629 -1.52 -0.77 22.25
C LEU A 629 -0.19 -1.45 21.86
N GLU A 630 0.95 -0.80 22.09
CA GLU A 630 2.27 -1.39 21.84
C GLU A 630 2.55 -2.58 22.79
N HIS A 631 2.05 -2.54 24.02
CA HIS A 631 2.17 -3.66 24.96
C HIS A 631 1.31 -4.86 24.52
N CYS A 632 0.08 -4.62 24.04
CA CYS A 632 -0.78 -5.63 23.45
C CYS A 632 -0.16 -6.23 22.18
N LYS A 633 0.34 -5.42 21.24
CA LYS A 633 1.04 -5.91 20.04
C LYS A 633 2.21 -6.81 20.38
N LYS A 634 3.05 -6.42 21.35
CA LYS A 634 4.18 -7.25 21.81
C LYS A 634 3.69 -8.58 22.40
N ARG A 635 2.66 -8.57 23.24
CA ARG A 635 2.06 -9.78 23.80
C ARG A 635 1.55 -10.72 22.72
N PHE A 636 0.69 -10.24 21.81
CA PHE A 636 0.19 -11.04 20.69
C PHE A 636 1.32 -11.54 19.77
N GLY A 637 2.35 -10.73 19.53
CA GLY A 637 3.54 -11.16 18.78
C GLY A 637 4.33 -12.26 19.47
N THR A 638 4.45 -12.25 20.80
CA THR A 638 5.08 -13.37 21.55
C THR A 638 4.20 -14.61 21.61
N GLU A 639 2.88 -14.45 21.70
CA GLU A 639 1.93 -15.55 21.77
C GLU A 639 1.81 -16.25 20.42
N SER A 640 1.72 -15.50 19.31
CA SER A 640 1.77 -16.01 17.94
C SER A 640 3.07 -16.79 17.66
N LYS A 641 4.22 -16.31 18.13
CA LYS A 641 5.50 -17.06 18.02
C LYS A 641 5.48 -18.38 18.78
N LYS A 642 4.93 -18.42 19.99
CA LYS A 642 4.79 -19.67 20.76
C LYS A 642 3.86 -20.66 20.06
N MET A 643 2.69 -20.22 19.60
CA MET A 643 1.76 -21.08 18.87
C MET A 643 2.39 -21.61 17.56
N GLN A 644 3.22 -20.81 16.90
CA GLN A 644 4.01 -21.23 15.74
C GLN A 644 5.07 -22.27 16.12
N GLU A 645 5.85 -22.05 17.19
CA GLU A 645 6.85 -22.99 17.70
C GLU A 645 6.22 -24.33 18.13
N GLU A 646 5.04 -24.30 18.76
CA GLU A 646 4.25 -25.48 19.16
C GLU A 646 3.71 -26.23 17.93
N ARG A 647 3.17 -25.51 16.93
CA ARG A 647 2.71 -26.09 15.66
C ARG A 647 3.87 -26.78 14.92
N ASP A 648 5.00 -26.11 14.82
CA ASP A 648 6.19 -26.63 14.12
C ASP A 648 6.85 -27.77 14.91
N ALA A 649 6.54 -27.94 16.21
CA ALA A 649 6.87 -29.13 17.00
C ALA A 649 5.93 -30.29 16.70
N LEU A 650 4.62 -30.06 16.70
CA LEU A 650 3.62 -31.07 16.35
C LEU A 650 3.80 -31.58 14.91
N GLU A 651 4.17 -30.72 13.97
CA GLU A 651 4.46 -31.08 12.58
C GLU A 651 5.68 -32.01 12.48
N ARG A 652 6.75 -31.75 13.27
CA ARG A 652 7.90 -32.65 13.38
C ARG A 652 7.55 -34.00 14.01
N ASP A 653 6.72 -34.00 15.06
CA ASP A 653 6.28 -35.24 15.72
C ASP A 653 5.37 -36.07 14.80
N LEU A 654 4.50 -35.43 14.01
CA LEU A 654 3.70 -36.08 12.96
C LEU A 654 4.57 -36.67 11.84
N GLN A 655 5.65 -35.98 11.46
CA GLN A 655 6.59 -36.50 10.47
C GLN A 655 7.37 -37.71 11.01
N MET A 656 7.92 -37.64 12.22
CA MET A 656 8.62 -38.77 12.86
C MET A 656 7.69 -39.98 13.07
N THR A 657 6.43 -39.76 13.43
CA THR A 657 5.46 -40.87 13.59
C THR A 657 5.03 -41.49 12.26
N ARG A 658 4.95 -40.71 11.17
CA ARG A 658 4.79 -41.25 9.81
C ARG A 658 5.98 -42.11 9.39
N GLU A 659 7.20 -41.61 9.55
CA GLU A 659 8.43 -42.33 9.22
C GLU A 659 8.54 -43.64 10.03
N GLY A 660 8.20 -43.61 11.32
CA GLY A 660 8.12 -44.80 12.16
C GLY A 660 7.05 -45.81 11.72
N LEU A 661 5.88 -45.33 11.27
CA LEU A 661 4.82 -46.18 10.73
C LEU A 661 5.21 -46.82 9.39
N GLU A 662 5.86 -46.07 8.50
CA GLU A 662 6.36 -46.58 7.23
C GLU A 662 7.48 -47.62 7.43
N ALA A 663 8.41 -47.36 8.36
CA ALA A 663 9.42 -48.34 8.75
C ALA A 663 8.81 -49.63 9.32
N SER A 664 7.77 -49.50 10.16
CA SER A 664 7.03 -50.65 10.70
C SER A 664 6.33 -51.43 9.58
N ARG A 665 5.65 -50.74 8.65
CA ARG A 665 4.97 -51.36 7.51
C ARG A 665 5.96 -52.06 6.57
N HIS A 666 7.13 -51.48 6.34
CA HIS A 666 8.17 -52.11 5.52
C HIS A 666 8.73 -53.37 6.21
N SER A 667 8.97 -53.33 7.52
CA SER A 667 9.40 -54.51 8.29
C SER A 667 8.33 -55.60 8.33
N GLU A 668 7.05 -55.26 8.48
CA GLU A 668 5.93 -56.19 8.38
C GLU A 668 5.86 -56.85 7.00
N GLN A 669 5.99 -56.07 5.93
CA GLN A 669 6.03 -56.59 4.56
C GLN A 669 7.20 -57.56 4.35
N GLN A 670 8.41 -57.22 4.82
CA GLN A 670 9.57 -58.13 4.77
C GLN A 670 9.33 -59.44 5.54
N LEU A 671 8.65 -59.39 6.69
CA LEU A 671 8.29 -60.58 7.47
C LEU A 671 7.24 -61.44 6.75
N LEU A 672 6.26 -60.83 6.08
CA LEU A 672 5.27 -61.54 5.26
C LEU A 672 5.91 -62.18 4.02
N GLU A 673 6.81 -61.46 3.33
CA GLU A 673 7.59 -61.98 2.20
C GLU A 673 8.49 -63.15 2.63
N PHE A 674 9.15 -63.05 3.79
CA PHE A 674 9.93 -64.14 4.36
C PHE A 674 9.06 -65.36 4.72
N ARG A 675 7.92 -65.15 5.39
CA ARG A 675 6.94 -66.20 5.74
C ARG A 675 6.43 -66.92 4.49
N ALA A 676 6.08 -66.18 3.45
CA ALA A 676 5.67 -66.72 2.16
C ALA A 676 6.81 -67.50 1.46
N LEU A 677 8.05 -67.03 1.54
CA LEU A 677 9.22 -67.73 0.99
C LEU A 677 9.47 -69.07 1.71
N VAL A 678 9.36 -69.10 3.05
CA VAL A 678 9.48 -70.33 3.84
C VAL A 678 8.34 -71.30 3.53
N ALA A 679 7.09 -70.84 3.46
CA ALA A 679 5.94 -71.68 3.10
C ALA A 679 6.14 -72.35 1.72
N ARG A 680 6.56 -71.57 0.70
CA ARG A 680 6.87 -72.08 -0.64
C ARG A 680 8.00 -73.11 -0.62
N GLN A 681 9.06 -72.90 0.18
CA GLN A 681 10.16 -73.86 0.31
C GLN A 681 9.75 -75.18 0.97
N LEU A 682 8.72 -75.17 1.82
CA LEU A 682 8.14 -76.36 2.44
C LEU A 682 7.12 -77.09 1.55
N GLY A 683 6.84 -76.56 0.35
CA GLY A 683 5.81 -77.09 -0.55
C GLY A 683 4.38 -76.82 -0.08
N LEU A 684 4.18 -75.81 0.77
CA LEU A 684 2.86 -75.36 1.19
C LEU A 684 2.28 -74.41 0.13
N ASP A 685 0.98 -74.51 -0.12
CA ASP A 685 0.30 -73.75 -1.16
C ASP A 685 0.22 -72.27 -0.77
N ASN A 686 0.89 -71.43 -1.56
CA ASN A 686 1.26 -70.07 -1.17
C ASN A 686 0.42 -69.01 -1.88
N ASP A 687 -0.53 -69.43 -2.71
CA ASP A 687 -1.44 -68.55 -3.47
C ASP A 687 -2.62 -68.07 -2.59
N SER A 688 -2.66 -68.50 -1.33
CA SER A 688 -3.57 -68.01 -0.30
C SER A 688 -2.79 -67.45 0.90
N LEU A 689 -3.26 -66.31 1.45
CA LEU A 689 -2.65 -65.66 2.63
C LEU A 689 -2.85 -66.45 3.94
N SER A 690 -3.26 -67.71 3.85
CA SER A 690 -3.90 -68.50 4.91
C SER A 690 -3.14 -69.78 5.30
N VAL A 691 -1.84 -69.90 5.02
CA VAL A 691 -1.00 -70.97 5.59
C VAL A 691 -0.75 -70.66 7.08
N PRO A 692 -1.35 -71.38 8.04
CA PRO A 692 -1.20 -71.05 9.46
C PRO A 692 0.20 -71.38 9.95
N ASP A 693 0.74 -70.61 10.89
CA ASP A 693 2.12 -70.78 11.34
C ASP A 693 2.40 -72.15 11.98
N TYR A 694 1.37 -72.82 12.53
CA TYR A 694 1.50 -74.20 13.03
C TYR A 694 1.77 -75.21 11.90
N GLU A 695 1.30 -74.96 10.67
CA GLU A 695 1.55 -75.85 9.52
C GLU A 695 2.99 -75.69 9.05
N ILE A 696 3.47 -74.46 8.95
CA ILE A 696 4.88 -74.12 8.68
C ILE A 696 5.78 -74.80 9.73
N LEU A 697 5.46 -74.65 11.02
CA LEU A 697 6.22 -75.27 12.12
C LEU A 697 6.18 -76.80 12.10
N THR A 698 5.03 -77.43 11.80
CA THR A 698 4.96 -78.89 11.72
C THR A 698 5.70 -79.45 10.51
N HIS A 699 5.71 -78.77 9.37
CA HIS A 699 6.51 -79.17 8.21
C HIS A 699 8.02 -78.96 8.43
N LEU A 700 8.44 -77.86 9.09
CA LEU A 700 9.82 -77.67 9.52
C LEU A 700 10.28 -78.76 10.50
N ASN A 701 9.49 -79.05 11.54
CA ASN A 701 9.80 -80.11 12.51
C ASN A 701 9.92 -81.47 11.82
N ARG A 702 8.97 -81.83 10.93
CA ARG A 702 9.09 -83.06 10.12
C ARG A 702 10.37 -83.08 9.29
N LEU A 703 10.76 -81.98 8.66
CA LEU A 703 11.97 -81.92 7.82
C LEU A 703 13.25 -82.06 8.67
N VAL A 704 13.27 -81.46 9.86
CA VAL A 704 14.34 -81.63 10.87
C VAL A 704 14.40 -83.08 11.35
N ASP A 705 13.26 -83.70 11.68
CA ASP A 705 13.18 -85.10 12.10
C ASP A 705 13.66 -86.06 11.00
N HIS A 706 13.27 -85.83 9.73
CA HIS A 706 13.74 -86.61 8.58
C HIS A 706 15.24 -86.42 8.36
N SER A 707 15.78 -85.20 8.53
CA SER A 707 17.21 -84.92 8.44
C SER A 707 17.99 -85.65 9.54
N HIS A 708 17.51 -85.60 10.80
CA HIS A 708 18.10 -86.35 11.90
C HIS A 708 18.02 -87.87 11.69
N ALA A 709 16.89 -88.40 11.21
CA ALA A 709 16.73 -89.81 10.89
C ALA A 709 17.65 -90.24 9.73
N HIS A 710 17.79 -89.41 8.69
CA HIS A 710 18.70 -89.68 7.58
C HIS A 710 20.16 -89.64 8.03
N MET A 711 20.58 -88.64 8.80
CA MET A 711 21.92 -88.59 9.39
C MET A 711 22.19 -89.80 10.31
N ALA A 712 21.24 -90.20 11.15
CA ALA A 712 21.36 -91.40 11.97
C ALA A 712 21.50 -92.68 11.11
N SER A 713 20.76 -92.76 9.99
CA SER A 713 20.88 -93.85 9.02
C SER A 713 22.21 -93.84 8.28
N VAL A 714 22.73 -92.68 7.87
CA VAL A 714 24.05 -92.51 7.23
C VAL A 714 25.16 -92.89 8.20
N VAL A 715 25.13 -92.42 9.45
CA VAL A 715 26.09 -92.80 10.49
C VAL A 715 26.01 -94.30 10.81
N ALA A 716 24.80 -94.90 10.79
CA ALA A 716 24.66 -96.35 10.95
C ALA A 716 25.23 -97.13 9.74
N ALA A 717 25.00 -96.66 8.52
CA ALA A 717 25.55 -97.24 7.30
C ALA A 717 27.08 -97.09 7.22
N GLU A 718 27.62 -95.94 7.63
CA GLU A 718 29.06 -95.69 7.74
C GLU A 718 29.70 -96.58 8.81
N ARG A 719 29.05 -96.77 9.97
CA ARG A 719 29.49 -97.76 10.99
C ARG A 719 29.45 -99.18 10.44
N ALA A 720 28.42 -99.57 9.68
CA ALA A 720 28.34 -100.87 9.03
C ALA A 720 29.44 -101.07 7.96
N LEU A 721 29.70 -100.06 7.13
CA LEU A 721 30.79 -100.06 6.16
C LEU A 721 32.16 -100.13 6.85
N ASN A 722 32.36 -99.42 7.97
CA ASN A 722 33.57 -99.49 8.78
C ASN A 722 33.75 -100.87 9.43
N LEU A 723 32.67 -101.54 9.86
CA LEU A 723 32.72 -102.93 10.32
C LEU A 723 33.10 -103.91 9.18
N ILE A 724 32.58 -103.70 7.97
CA ILE A 724 32.96 -104.50 6.79
C ILE A 724 34.43 -104.28 6.42
N HIS A 725 34.89 -103.02 6.35
CA HIS A 725 36.31 -102.71 6.05
C HIS A 725 37.26 -103.15 7.18
N GLY A 726 36.82 -103.12 8.44
CA GLY A 726 37.53 -103.70 9.58
C GLY A 726 37.64 -105.22 9.47
N ASN A 727 36.57 -105.90 9.05
CA ASN A 727 36.58 -107.35 8.81
C ASN A 727 37.39 -107.75 7.58
N VAL A 728 37.48 -106.92 6.52
CA VAL A 728 38.41 -107.16 5.40
C VAL A 728 39.87 -107.04 5.89
N LYS A 729 40.21 -106.01 6.66
CA LYS A 729 41.55 -105.84 7.26
C LYS A 729 41.92 -106.94 8.28
N ASN A 730 40.94 -107.53 8.96
CA ASN A 730 41.15 -108.67 9.87
C ASN A 730 41.17 -110.02 9.13
N GLY A 731 40.38 -110.19 8.07
CA GLY A 731 40.38 -111.38 7.21
C GLY A 731 41.72 -111.60 6.50
N ASP A 732 42.37 -110.52 6.04
CA ASP A 732 43.72 -110.58 5.47
C ASP A 732 44.81 -110.85 6.53
N ARG A 733 44.54 -110.56 7.82
CA ARG A 733 45.43 -110.97 8.93
C ARG A 733 45.23 -112.44 9.32
N GLN A 734 44.02 -112.98 9.22
CA GLN A 734 43.73 -114.40 9.49
C GLN A 734 44.07 -115.35 8.33
N ARG A 735 44.54 -114.85 7.18
CA ARG A 735 45.23 -115.67 6.15
C ARG A 735 46.76 -115.59 6.20
N ARG A 736 47.34 -114.97 7.25
CA ARG A 736 48.79 -114.91 7.49
C ARG A 736 49.17 -115.21 8.94
N TYR A 737 48.61 -116.28 9.50
CA TYR A 737 49.17 -117.04 10.63
C TYR A 737 48.77 -118.51 10.50
#